data_AF-A0A345UFW4-F1
#
_entry.id   AF-A0A345UFW4-F1
#
_cell.length_a   1.000
_cell.length_b   1.000
_cell.length_c   1.000
_cell.angle_alpha   90.00
_cell.angle_beta   90.00
_cell.angle_gamma   90.00
#
_symmetry.space_group_name_H-M   'P 1'
#
loop_
_entity.id
_entity.type
_entity.pdbx_description
1 polymer ?
#
loop_
_entity_poly.entity_id
_entity_poly.type
_entity_poly.pdbx_seq_one_letter_code
_entity_poly.pdbx_strand_id
1 'polypeptide(L)'
;MIADFYNKSPPLKLKSVGKTFITIAFSYIAPTCFYSHSLIRMISTRYTSGAAVSGQASALFARCFLFLIMAACLGLNPVLAQTFDETSLPKALTEEELTRLHEIGLHFTPTEPPTGTVRNIAEFERNEGALVRWPLWIPVDLVVAMSEHVTVTTLVSSTFQRNQATTAYQNAGANMENITFLTAPTNSVWTRDYGPFYIADENHQVSIVDFIYNRPRPLDDQIPLALANQLEIPHYGMPVVHTGGNYMTDGWNTSASTDLIWEENSFNEELVLQNMFEYLNTETYHVTIDPQQSAIAHIDTWAKFLDVDKILIARVPEGTPYYDDHELVADYFANAVSSWGTPYQVYRIDTPDLSPNAPWNYQPHPYTNSLILNERVYVPLMGTVHDQAAIEAYQAALPGYEILGFLNPGNTGWNSSDALHCRVKEIPDRGMLYMRHLPVTGTQAWQPVFELEVDLIPYSGAALIEESLLLHYRLDEGPWQQSALTLVSGHTWVGQFSPGSAQTVHYYFAAADESGRAETWPLIGEPGARSFQVDTDLLSFGFSEGWHLAGLPADLSVPGFGFSDIFGDAAPHPPLVFSGETEGYLPTETPAPGLGFWMELTQPVDALLGGSFLNEVTLELSEGWNLISGPLGVVGFDGAQQSAPQLVTGTLYRHGAALQRDTEIAPGRGYWLYAAEAGPVTLNPGDDGGRDSAPASEMLEQFTRLQFTAGDDLAALPLFFEGALGDEDAALHPATWLFPPAAPVGAPVLDARLAGDRWLAEADTVHISLRQPLDAEGAAIPVTLSLSASEQTEDAFYEILLFSDGELFSGDAGFNPFSVELPAAADSVIVFRSGPLSAPAQQERPAGISLAQNYPNPFNPATVIGFELPEAAGVRLEVYSLTGQRVATLAEGMHAAGKHTVSFNAGALASGIYLYRLTSGTQTLTRRMTLVK
;
A
#
# COMPACT_ATOMS: atom_id res chain seq x y z
N MET A 1 -29.02 -47.17 59.37
CA MET A 1 -29.36 -48.12 60.47
C MET A 1 -28.30 -47.95 61.55
N ILE A 2 -28.56 -47.11 62.55
CA ILE A 2 -29.07 -47.46 63.90
C ILE A 2 -28.00 -48.17 64.76
N ALA A 3 -27.70 -47.48 65.86
CA ALA A 3 -26.78 -47.71 66.95
C ALA A 3 -26.93 -49.02 67.76
N ASP A 4 -25.83 -49.36 68.43
CA ASP A 4 -25.68 -49.67 69.87
C ASP A 4 -24.95 -51.00 70.17
N PHE A 5 -23.89 -50.96 71.02
CA PHE A 5 -23.86 -51.59 72.36
C PHE A 5 -22.43 -51.73 72.95
N TYR A 6 -22.21 -51.01 74.07
CA TYR A 6 -21.59 -51.43 75.35
C TYR A 6 -20.05 -51.49 75.60
N ASN A 7 -19.60 -50.46 76.33
CA ASN A 7 -19.05 -50.50 77.71
C ASN A 7 -18.00 -51.55 78.14
N LYS A 8 -16.82 -51.06 78.54
CA LYS A 8 -16.16 -51.36 79.84
C LYS A 8 -14.98 -50.39 80.13
N SER A 9 -15.18 -49.48 81.07
CA SER A 9 -14.14 -48.96 82.00
C SER A 9 -14.46 -49.56 83.39
N PRO A 10 -13.67 -49.46 84.51
CA PRO A 10 -12.75 -48.36 84.90
C PRO A 10 -11.58 -48.85 85.85
N PRO A 11 -11.06 -48.12 86.88
CA PRO A 11 -10.39 -46.79 86.96
C PRO A 11 -9.12 -46.73 87.88
N LEU A 12 -8.64 -45.48 88.13
CA LEU A 12 -7.96 -44.91 89.35
C LEU A 12 -6.43 -44.75 89.23
N LYS A 13 -5.74 -43.69 89.71
CA LYS A 13 -6.00 -42.36 90.31
C LYS A 13 -4.58 -41.69 90.41
N LEU A 14 -4.32 -40.51 89.86
CA LEU A 14 -4.34 -39.17 90.49
C LEU A 14 -3.60 -38.99 91.84
N LYS A 15 -2.59 -38.09 91.84
CA LYS A 15 -2.22 -37.11 92.91
C LYS A 15 -1.32 -36.04 92.25
N SER A 16 -1.82 -34.81 91.97
CA SER A 16 -1.84 -33.59 92.82
C SER A 16 -0.42 -33.06 93.12
N VAL A 17 -0.02 -31.81 92.87
CA VAL A 17 -0.43 -30.50 93.43
C VAL A 17 0.38 -29.44 92.65
N GLY A 18 0.00 -28.20 92.30
CA GLY A 18 -1.19 -27.37 92.53
C GLY A 18 -0.87 -25.88 92.23
N LYS A 19 -1.91 -25.13 91.83
CA LYS A 19 -2.16 -23.67 91.99
C LYS A 19 -1.33 -22.67 91.14
N THR A 20 -1.82 -21.55 90.59
CA THR A 20 -3.16 -20.91 90.47
C THR A 20 -3.00 -19.60 89.65
N PHE A 21 -3.83 -19.43 88.60
CA PHE A 21 -4.51 -18.21 88.11
C PHE A 21 -3.78 -16.97 87.49
N ILE A 22 -4.31 -16.57 86.31
CA ILE A 22 -4.80 -15.24 85.86
C ILE A 22 -4.11 -14.52 84.66
N THR A 23 -4.95 -14.31 83.62
CA THR A 23 -5.01 -13.31 82.51
C THR A 23 -4.17 -13.44 81.23
N ILE A 24 -4.93 -13.65 80.13
CA ILE A 24 -5.06 -12.84 78.89
C ILE A 24 -3.79 -12.33 78.18
N ALA A 25 -3.76 -12.65 76.88
CA ALA A 25 -3.03 -12.01 75.77
C ALA A 25 -1.49 -12.09 75.81
N PHE A 26 -0.92 -12.92 74.93
CA PHE A 26 -0.14 -12.49 73.76
C PHE A 26 0.38 -13.73 73.01
N SER A 27 0.03 -13.80 71.72
CA SER A 27 0.83 -14.27 70.58
C SER A 27 1.64 -15.57 70.65
N TYR A 28 1.24 -16.50 69.77
CA TYR A 28 2.08 -17.15 68.76
C TYR A 28 3.52 -16.64 68.66
N ILE A 29 4.49 -17.55 68.80
CA ILE A 29 5.63 -17.82 67.90
C ILE A 29 6.39 -19.01 68.50
N ALA A 30 6.44 -20.11 67.74
CA ALA A 30 7.34 -21.24 67.97
C ALA A 30 8.65 -21.04 67.14
N PRO A 31 9.47 -22.09 66.99
CA PRO A 31 10.89 -22.20 67.33
C PRO A 31 11.81 -21.57 66.25
N THR A 32 13.13 -21.41 66.40
CA THR A 32 14.14 -22.48 66.26
C THR A 32 15.53 -21.85 66.42
N CYS A 33 16.37 -22.41 67.30
CA CYS A 33 17.83 -22.28 67.20
C CYS A 33 18.49 -23.43 67.98
N PHE A 34 18.46 -24.63 67.40
CA PHE A 34 19.27 -25.76 67.86
C PHE A 34 20.52 -25.82 66.99
N TYR A 35 21.58 -25.11 67.38
CA TYR A 35 22.99 -25.51 67.25
C TYR A 35 23.86 -24.48 68.00
N SER A 36 23.95 -24.61 69.33
CA SER A 36 25.11 -24.15 70.14
C SER A 36 24.96 -24.47 71.64
N HIS A 37 24.46 -25.66 72.00
CA HIS A 37 24.32 -26.03 73.42
C HIS A 37 25.52 -26.75 74.06
N SER A 38 26.65 -26.83 73.36
CA SER A 38 27.89 -27.44 73.88
C SER A 38 29.10 -26.50 74.00
N LEU A 39 29.01 -25.23 73.57
CA LEU A 39 30.12 -24.27 73.70
C LEU A 39 29.89 -23.18 74.77
N ILE A 40 28.63 -22.87 75.09
CA ILE A 40 28.27 -21.80 76.07
C ILE A 40 28.30 -22.30 77.53
N ARG A 41 28.35 -23.61 77.77
CA ARG A 41 28.49 -24.19 79.12
C ARG A 41 29.93 -24.25 79.67
N MET A 42 30.92 -23.77 78.92
CA MET A 42 32.34 -23.83 79.33
C MET A 42 32.92 -22.48 79.82
N ILE A 43 32.16 -21.39 79.80
CA ILE A 43 32.64 -20.05 80.21
C ILE A 43 31.63 -19.32 81.13
N SER A 44 31.18 -19.98 82.21
CA SER A 44 30.54 -19.25 83.32
C SER A 44 30.91 -19.76 84.73
N THR A 45 32.10 -20.34 84.89
CA THR A 45 32.68 -20.60 86.21
C THR A 45 34.18 -20.37 86.19
N ARG A 46 34.57 -19.09 86.27
CA ARG A 46 35.76 -18.57 86.97
C ARG A 46 35.93 -17.10 86.58
N TYR A 47 35.72 -16.22 87.54
CA TYR A 47 36.55 -15.05 87.89
C TYR A 47 35.70 -14.05 88.66
N THR A 48 35.43 -14.40 89.91
CA THR A 48 35.42 -13.45 91.02
C THR A 48 36.86 -13.05 91.35
N SER A 49 37.03 -11.85 91.88
CA SER A 49 38.25 -11.25 92.45
C SER A 49 39.15 -10.51 91.45
N GLY A 50 39.38 -9.23 91.75
CA GLY A 50 40.05 -8.27 90.89
C GLY A 50 41.57 -8.32 90.92
N ALA A 51 42.16 -7.69 89.90
CA ALA A 51 43.43 -7.00 89.93
C ALA A 51 43.55 -6.18 88.64
N ALA A 52 44.06 -4.95 88.76
CA ALA A 52 44.33 -4.06 87.65
C ALA A 52 45.45 -4.63 86.77
N VAL A 53 45.26 -4.64 85.44
CA VAL A 53 46.33 -4.79 84.45
C VAL A 53 46.09 -3.85 83.27
N SER A 54 47.20 -3.20 82.89
CA SER A 54 47.44 -2.12 81.93
C SER A 54 46.90 -2.27 80.51
N GLY A 55 46.28 -1.20 80.00
CA GLY A 55 46.77 -0.33 78.91
C GLY A 55 47.11 -0.85 77.50
N GLN A 56 47.32 -2.14 77.27
CA GLN A 56 47.66 -2.67 75.94
C GLN A 56 46.88 -3.93 75.53
N ALA A 57 46.05 -4.50 76.41
CA ALA A 57 45.20 -5.65 76.08
C ALA A 57 43.83 -5.25 75.45
N SER A 58 43.39 -3.99 75.59
CA SER A 58 42.10 -3.53 75.05
C SER A 58 42.12 -3.25 73.54
N ALA A 59 43.28 -2.90 72.97
CA ALA A 59 43.41 -2.60 71.54
C ALA A 59 43.51 -3.88 70.67
N LEU A 60 44.08 -4.96 71.19
CA LEU A 60 44.18 -6.24 70.48
C LEU A 60 42.85 -7.02 70.54
N PHE A 61 42.13 -6.95 71.67
CA PHE A 61 40.80 -7.55 71.80
C PHE A 61 39.75 -6.82 70.96
N ALA A 62 39.78 -5.48 70.91
CA ALA A 62 38.90 -4.71 70.03
C ALA A 62 39.19 -4.96 68.55
N ARG A 63 40.46 -5.16 68.16
CA ARG A 63 40.83 -5.49 66.78
C ARG A 63 40.48 -6.93 66.40
N CYS A 64 40.66 -7.92 67.27
CA CYS A 64 40.23 -9.30 67.00
C CYS A 64 38.70 -9.45 67.02
N PHE A 65 37.98 -8.68 67.84
CA PHE A 65 36.51 -8.66 67.87
C PHE A 65 35.92 -7.93 66.64
N LEU A 66 36.55 -6.83 66.18
CA LEU A 66 36.20 -6.22 64.89
C LEU A 66 36.58 -7.08 63.69
N PHE A 67 37.67 -7.87 63.76
CA PHE A 67 38.07 -8.78 62.68
C PHE A 67 37.19 -10.04 62.63
N LEU A 68 36.66 -10.51 63.77
CA LEU A 68 35.67 -11.59 63.83
C LEU A 68 34.28 -11.11 63.39
N ILE A 69 33.90 -9.86 63.68
CA ILE A 69 32.68 -9.25 63.15
C ILE A 69 32.85 -8.95 61.66
N MET A 70 34.00 -8.43 61.20
CA MET A 70 34.27 -8.27 59.77
C MET A 70 34.38 -9.60 59.03
N ALA A 71 34.97 -10.66 59.60
CA ALA A 71 35.00 -11.98 58.98
C ALA A 71 33.63 -12.68 59.00
N ALA A 72 32.78 -12.40 59.99
CA ALA A 72 31.38 -12.82 60.00
C ALA A 72 30.50 -11.99 59.04
N CYS A 73 30.87 -10.73 58.75
CA CYS A 73 30.18 -9.86 57.79
C CYS A 73 30.73 -9.95 56.34
N LEU A 74 31.95 -10.45 56.13
CA LEU A 74 32.59 -10.60 54.81
C LEU A 74 32.71 -12.06 54.34
N GLY A 75 32.19 -13.02 55.13
CA GLY A 75 32.19 -14.45 54.82
C GLY A 75 30.81 -15.02 54.43
N LEU A 76 29.82 -14.17 54.22
CA LEU A 76 28.52 -14.57 53.68
C LEU A 76 28.47 -14.13 52.21
N ASN A 77 28.53 -15.10 51.30
CA ASN A 77 28.04 -14.91 49.94
C ASN A 77 26.66 -14.24 50.01
N PRO A 78 26.38 -13.15 49.28
CA PRO A 78 25.04 -12.67 49.11
C PRO A 78 24.38 -13.53 48.03
N VAL A 79 24.14 -14.81 48.31
CA VAL A 79 22.99 -15.47 47.69
C VAL A 79 21.81 -15.00 48.51
N LEU A 80 21.07 -14.03 47.98
CA LEU A 80 19.85 -13.51 48.56
C LEU A 80 18.96 -14.69 48.96
N ALA A 81 18.85 -14.95 50.27
CA ALA A 81 17.90 -15.92 50.78
C ALA A 81 16.51 -15.32 50.58
N GLN A 82 15.82 -15.73 49.51
CA GLN A 82 14.36 -15.67 49.45
C GLN A 82 13.84 -16.32 50.74
N THR A 83 13.28 -15.52 51.65
CA THR A 83 12.61 -16.09 52.83
C THR A 83 11.39 -16.84 52.32
N PHE A 84 11.50 -18.18 52.31
CA PHE A 84 10.41 -19.07 51.96
C PHE A 84 9.18 -18.74 52.79
N ASP A 85 8.05 -18.52 52.14
CA ASP A 85 6.76 -18.58 52.79
C ASP A 85 6.35 -20.05 52.88
N GLU A 86 6.54 -20.67 54.06
CA GLU A 86 6.05 -22.03 54.35
C GLU A 86 4.52 -22.15 54.22
N THR A 87 3.80 -21.06 53.89
CA THR A 87 2.33 -21.00 53.80
C THR A 87 1.75 -20.92 52.37
N SER A 88 2.56 -20.76 51.32
CA SER A 88 2.04 -20.77 49.94
C SER A 88 1.68 -22.19 49.50
N LEU A 89 0.43 -22.41 49.07
CA LEU A 89 -0.07 -23.72 48.62
C LEU A 89 0.60 -24.14 47.29
N PRO A 90 0.74 -25.45 46.98
CA PRO A 90 1.34 -25.97 45.73
C PRO A 90 0.42 -25.81 44.51
N LYS A 91 0.92 -25.98 43.27
CA LYS A 91 0.10 -25.69 42.06
C LYS A 91 -1.05 -26.68 41.89
N ALA A 92 -0.75 -27.96 42.08
CA ALA A 92 -1.74 -29.02 42.16
C ALA A 92 -2.58 -28.91 43.45
N LEU A 93 -3.80 -29.45 43.41
CA LEU A 93 -4.66 -29.56 44.58
C LEU A 93 -4.01 -30.46 45.65
N THR A 94 -3.88 -29.94 46.86
CA THR A 94 -3.52 -30.73 48.06
C THR A 94 -4.64 -31.68 48.47
N GLU A 95 -4.32 -32.70 49.28
CA GLU A 95 -5.34 -33.60 49.87
C GLU A 95 -6.41 -32.82 50.66
N GLU A 96 -6.03 -31.72 51.30
CA GLU A 96 -6.96 -30.84 52.00
C GLU A 96 -7.86 -30.08 51.02
N GLU A 97 -7.29 -29.48 49.97
CA GLU A 97 -8.05 -28.75 48.95
C GLU A 97 -9.05 -29.65 48.21
N LEU A 98 -8.72 -30.94 47.99
CA LEU A 98 -9.66 -31.91 47.42
C LEU A 98 -10.94 -32.10 48.27
N THR A 99 -10.86 -31.89 49.59
CA THR A 99 -12.05 -31.90 50.46
C THR A 99 -12.85 -30.59 50.41
N ARG A 100 -12.24 -29.53 49.88
CA ARG A 100 -12.75 -28.15 49.84
C ARG A 100 -13.17 -27.71 48.45
N LEU A 101 -13.26 -28.61 47.47
CA LEU A 101 -13.73 -28.26 46.11
C LEU A 101 -15.11 -27.58 46.09
N HIS A 102 -15.95 -27.85 47.08
CA HIS A 102 -17.23 -27.17 47.29
C HIS A 102 -17.10 -25.66 47.61
N GLU A 103 -15.89 -25.17 47.87
CA GLU A 103 -15.59 -23.75 48.09
C GLU A 103 -15.34 -22.96 46.80
N ILE A 104 -15.07 -23.63 45.68
CA ILE A 104 -14.87 -22.99 44.38
C ILE A 104 -16.13 -22.19 44.02
N GLY A 105 -15.94 -20.89 43.73
CA GLY A 105 -17.02 -19.96 43.39
C GLY A 105 -17.84 -19.42 44.56
N LEU A 106 -17.59 -19.82 45.82
CA LEU A 106 -18.36 -19.31 46.98
C LEU A 106 -18.17 -17.81 47.23
N HIS A 107 -17.01 -17.28 46.85
CA HIS A 107 -16.62 -15.88 47.08
C HIS A 107 -16.66 -15.03 45.81
N PHE A 108 -16.99 -15.66 44.69
CA PHE A 108 -17.15 -15.01 43.40
C PHE A 108 -18.47 -14.26 43.33
N THR A 109 -18.45 -13.07 42.74
CA THR A 109 -19.65 -12.26 42.52
C THR A 109 -19.88 -12.10 41.02
N PRO A 110 -20.84 -12.82 40.41
CA PRO A 110 -21.16 -12.63 39.01
C PRO A 110 -21.73 -11.23 38.77
N THR A 111 -21.41 -10.65 37.63
CA THR A 111 -22.01 -9.40 37.17
C THR A 111 -22.89 -9.67 35.96
N GLU A 112 -23.50 -8.62 35.40
CA GLU A 112 -23.93 -8.68 34.00
C GLU A 112 -22.69 -8.54 33.10
N PRO A 113 -22.72 -9.05 31.86
CA PRO A 113 -21.66 -8.81 30.90
C PRO A 113 -21.53 -7.31 30.57
N PRO A 114 -20.38 -6.88 30.04
CA PRO A 114 -20.23 -5.53 29.50
C PRO A 114 -21.31 -5.21 28.47
N THR A 115 -21.78 -3.96 28.43
CA THR A 115 -22.73 -3.51 27.40
C THR A 115 -21.99 -2.99 26.17
N GLY A 116 -22.49 -3.29 24.97
CA GLY A 116 -21.88 -2.86 23.72
C GLY A 116 -20.90 -3.89 23.17
N THR A 117 -20.14 -3.51 22.14
CA THR A 117 -19.10 -4.39 21.58
C THR A 117 -17.86 -4.34 22.46
N VAL A 118 -17.27 -5.49 22.76
CA VAL A 118 -16.00 -5.59 23.48
C VAL A 118 -14.95 -6.30 22.64
N ARG A 119 -13.69 -6.05 22.96
CA ARG A 119 -12.54 -6.71 22.34
C ARG A 119 -11.64 -7.27 23.43
N ASN A 120 -11.33 -8.55 23.32
CA ASN A 120 -10.33 -9.23 24.13
C ASN A 120 -8.92 -8.69 23.84
N ILE A 121 -8.08 -8.53 24.85
CA ILE A 121 -6.71 -8.03 24.66
C ILE A 121 -5.71 -9.18 24.74
N ALA A 122 -4.92 -9.37 23.68
CA ALA A 122 -3.87 -10.38 23.62
C ALA A 122 -2.61 -9.99 24.38
N GLU A 123 -1.85 -11.01 24.80
CA GLU A 123 -0.60 -10.82 25.53
C GLU A 123 0.48 -10.11 24.68
N PHE A 124 0.48 -10.32 23.36
CA PHE A 124 1.44 -9.72 22.43
C PHE A 124 1.09 -8.28 22.02
N GLU A 125 0.04 -7.68 22.59
CA GLU A 125 -0.28 -6.25 22.43
C GLU A 125 0.52 -5.39 23.43
N ARG A 126 0.35 -4.07 23.36
CA ARG A 126 1.04 -3.12 24.23
C ARG A 126 0.58 -3.27 25.69
N ASN A 127 1.55 -3.46 26.58
CA ASN A 127 1.39 -3.62 28.01
C ASN A 127 2.07 -2.48 28.79
N GLU A 128 1.39 -1.91 29.78
CA GLU A 128 1.95 -0.90 30.70
C GLU A 128 2.63 -1.53 31.93
N GLY A 129 2.34 -2.81 32.21
CA GLY A 129 2.81 -3.45 33.42
C GLY A 129 2.76 -4.97 33.44
N ALA A 130 3.19 -5.51 34.58
CA ALA A 130 3.10 -6.92 34.92
C ALA A 130 2.80 -7.11 36.41
N LEU A 131 2.06 -8.15 36.76
CA LEU A 131 1.66 -8.53 38.10
C LEU A 131 2.45 -9.76 38.58
N VAL A 132 3.17 -9.60 39.69
CA VAL A 132 3.93 -10.65 40.36
C VAL A 132 3.54 -10.74 41.84
N ARG A 133 3.85 -11.85 42.51
CA ARG A 133 3.53 -12.04 43.94
C ARG A 133 4.79 -12.25 44.78
N TRP A 134 4.84 -11.56 45.93
CA TRP A 134 5.88 -11.73 46.94
C TRP A 134 5.42 -12.62 48.12
N PRO A 135 6.27 -13.53 48.66
CA PRO A 135 7.65 -13.81 48.24
C PRO A 135 7.78 -14.35 46.83
N LEU A 136 8.82 -13.91 46.12
CA LEU A 136 9.01 -14.27 44.71
C LEU A 136 9.28 -15.76 44.57
N TRP A 137 8.54 -16.38 43.64
CA TRP A 137 8.87 -17.69 43.07
C TRP A 137 9.46 -17.55 41.66
N ILE A 138 9.92 -16.37 41.31
CA ILE A 138 10.65 -16.06 40.07
C ILE A 138 12.02 -15.49 40.46
N PRO A 139 13.04 -15.56 39.58
CA PRO A 139 14.32 -14.93 39.86
C PRO A 139 14.13 -13.41 39.95
N VAL A 140 14.80 -12.75 40.90
CA VAL A 140 14.70 -11.29 41.06
C VAL A 140 15.18 -10.56 39.80
N ASP A 141 16.12 -11.14 39.06
CA ASP A 141 16.63 -10.61 37.79
C ASP A 141 15.53 -10.49 36.73
N LEU A 142 14.47 -11.33 36.79
CA LEU A 142 13.31 -11.18 35.92
C LEU A 142 12.53 -9.90 36.27
N VAL A 143 12.35 -9.59 37.55
CA VAL A 143 11.74 -8.33 37.99
C VAL A 143 12.58 -7.14 37.58
N VAL A 144 13.91 -7.24 37.69
CA VAL A 144 14.84 -6.20 37.20
C VAL A 144 14.60 -5.96 35.72
N ALA A 145 14.67 -7.00 34.88
CA ALA A 145 14.51 -6.89 33.44
C ALA A 145 13.13 -6.35 33.00
N MET A 146 12.05 -6.72 33.68
CA MET A 146 10.71 -6.15 33.43
C MET A 146 10.64 -4.67 33.83
N SER A 147 11.18 -4.32 35.00
CA SER A 147 11.14 -2.94 35.52
C SER A 147 11.90 -1.92 34.67
N GLU A 148 12.73 -2.36 33.73
CA GLU A 148 13.43 -1.46 32.79
C GLU A 148 12.47 -0.69 31.88
N HIS A 149 11.29 -1.24 31.57
CA HIS A 149 10.41 -0.69 30.52
C HIS A 149 8.91 -0.81 30.82
N VAL A 150 8.50 -1.57 31.84
CA VAL A 150 7.09 -1.60 32.31
C VAL A 150 6.99 -1.47 33.83
N THR A 151 5.80 -1.14 34.32
CA THR A 151 5.53 -1.12 35.77
C THR A 151 5.31 -2.54 36.30
N VAL A 152 6.14 -2.99 37.24
CA VAL A 152 5.94 -4.26 37.95
C VAL A 152 5.12 -4.04 39.22
N THR A 153 3.86 -4.47 39.20
CA THR A 153 2.96 -4.51 40.36
C THR A 153 3.25 -5.76 41.19
N THR A 154 3.79 -5.57 42.40
CA THR A 154 4.07 -6.67 43.32
C THR A 154 2.97 -6.82 44.37
N LEU A 155 2.28 -7.96 44.35
CA LEU A 155 1.32 -8.37 45.39
C LEU A 155 2.06 -8.71 46.68
N VAL A 156 1.60 -8.13 47.79
CA VAL A 156 2.12 -8.37 49.14
C VAL A 156 0.97 -8.50 50.12
N SER A 157 1.04 -9.45 51.06
CA SER A 157 -0.03 -9.65 52.06
C SER A 157 0.09 -8.72 53.27
N SER A 158 1.19 -7.96 53.40
CA SER A 158 1.40 -7.05 54.53
C SER A 158 2.48 -5.99 54.24
N THR A 159 2.50 -4.94 55.07
CA THR A 159 3.58 -3.93 55.07
C THR A 159 4.95 -4.56 55.35
N PHE A 160 5.01 -5.65 56.12
CA PHE A 160 6.27 -6.36 56.37
C PHE A 160 6.83 -6.97 55.08
N GLN A 161 6.00 -7.70 54.34
CA GLN A 161 6.36 -8.26 53.04
C GLN A 161 6.71 -7.17 52.02
N ARG A 162 5.99 -6.05 52.03
CA ARG A 162 6.35 -4.86 51.21
C ARG A 162 7.78 -4.42 51.46
N ASN A 163 8.16 -4.22 52.72
CA ASN A 163 9.52 -3.79 53.07
C ASN A 163 10.59 -4.82 52.68
N GLN A 164 10.28 -6.12 52.77
CA GLN A 164 11.18 -7.18 52.31
C GLN A 164 11.38 -7.12 50.79
N ALA A 165 10.29 -7.03 50.03
CA ALA A 165 10.32 -6.92 48.58
C ALA A 165 11.09 -5.66 48.13
N THR A 166 10.78 -4.49 48.71
CA THR A 166 11.50 -3.24 48.45
C THR A 166 13.01 -3.40 48.66
N THR A 167 13.42 -4.01 49.78
CA THR A 167 14.84 -4.21 50.08
C THR A 167 15.49 -5.16 49.07
N ALA A 168 14.81 -6.26 48.71
CA ALA A 168 15.32 -7.23 47.75
C ALA A 168 15.49 -6.60 46.35
N TYR A 169 14.51 -5.84 45.87
CA TYR A 169 14.53 -5.19 44.57
C TYR A 169 15.58 -4.09 44.50
N GLN A 170 15.72 -3.26 45.54
CA GLN A 170 16.78 -2.25 45.62
C GLN A 170 18.17 -2.88 45.59
N ASN A 171 18.38 -3.98 46.31
CA ASN A 171 19.66 -4.68 46.33
C ASN A 171 19.98 -5.36 44.98
N ALA A 172 18.96 -5.82 44.25
CA ALA A 172 19.11 -6.42 42.92
C ALA A 172 19.26 -5.37 41.80
N GLY A 173 19.00 -4.09 42.08
CA GLY A 173 19.11 -3.01 41.10
C GLY A 173 17.88 -2.84 40.20
N ALA A 174 16.69 -3.28 40.65
CA ALA A 174 15.45 -3.03 39.92
C ALA A 174 15.17 -1.52 39.83
N ASN A 175 14.54 -1.08 38.73
CA ASN A 175 14.11 0.29 38.58
C ASN A 175 12.90 0.56 39.49
N MET A 176 13.17 1.13 40.67
CA MET A 176 12.16 1.36 41.69
C MET A 176 11.08 2.40 41.30
N GLU A 177 11.32 3.23 40.28
CA GLU A 177 10.27 4.12 39.73
C GLU A 177 9.16 3.31 39.05
N ASN A 178 9.52 2.14 38.51
CA ASN A 178 8.63 1.20 37.85
C ASN A 178 8.20 0.04 38.76
N ILE A 179 8.31 0.18 40.09
CA ILE A 179 7.79 -0.80 41.05
C ILE A 179 6.60 -0.21 41.81
N THR A 180 5.46 -0.89 41.76
CA THR A 180 4.29 -0.57 42.59
C THR A 180 3.86 -1.77 43.43
N PHE A 181 3.07 -1.54 44.48
CA PHE A 181 2.65 -2.58 45.42
C PHE A 181 1.14 -2.60 45.61
N LEU A 182 0.52 -3.75 45.33
CA LEU A 182 -0.86 -4.04 45.70
C LEU A 182 -0.86 -4.87 46.99
N THR A 183 -1.49 -4.34 48.05
CA THR A 183 -1.57 -5.04 49.34
C THR A 183 -2.88 -5.79 49.47
N ALA A 184 -2.82 -7.09 49.20
CA ALA A 184 -3.93 -8.03 49.29
C ALA A 184 -3.42 -9.40 49.78
N PRO A 185 -4.18 -10.10 50.64
CA PRO A 185 -3.83 -11.45 51.05
C PRO A 185 -3.98 -12.41 49.86
N THR A 186 -3.08 -13.40 49.76
CA THR A 186 -3.08 -14.43 48.70
C THR A 186 -2.89 -15.81 49.32
N ASN A 187 -3.44 -16.85 48.69
CA ASN A 187 -3.16 -18.24 49.01
C ASN A 187 -1.93 -18.77 48.26
N SER A 188 -1.63 -18.24 47.07
CA SER A 188 -0.57 -18.74 46.22
C SER A 188 0.21 -17.66 45.45
N VAL A 189 1.12 -18.10 44.56
CA VAL A 189 2.02 -17.25 43.76
C VAL A 189 1.62 -17.17 42.28
N TRP A 190 0.65 -17.95 41.83
CA TRP A 190 0.31 -18.12 40.41
C TRP A 190 -0.57 -16.99 39.90
N THR A 191 0.00 -15.78 39.81
CA THR A 191 -0.71 -14.59 39.31
C THR A 191 -1.30 -14.76 37.93
N ARG A 192 -0.80 -15.70 37.11
CA ARG A 192 -1.40 -16.09 35.84
C ARG A 192 -2.76 -16.75 36.01
N ASP A 193 -2.84 -17.68 36.94
CA ASP A 193 -3.97 -18.61 37.06
C ASP A 193 -5.20 -17.91 37.63
N TYR A 194 -5.02 -17.08 38.66
CA TYR A 194 -6.10 -16.29 39.28
C TYR A 194 -6.14 -14.84 38.80
N GLY A 195 -5.21 -14.42 37.94
CA GLY A 195 -5.17 -13.07 37.40
C GLY A 195 -6.30 -12.83 36.41
N PRO A 196 -6.71 -11.57 36.21
CA PRO A 196 -7.86 -11.25 35.37
C PRO A 196 -7.58 -11.45 33.88
N PHE A 197 -8.64 -11.62 33.09
CA PHE A 197 -8.62 -11.32 31.66
C PHE A 197 -8.90 -9.84 31.41
N TYR A 198 -8.56 -9.36 30.22
CA TYR A 198 -8.70 -7.95 29.88
C TYR A 198 -9.47 -7.76 28.59
N ILE A 199 -10.35 -6.76 28.60
CA ILE A 199 -11.13 -6.34 27.45
C ILE A 199 -11.03 -4.82 27.29
N ALA A 200 -11.28 -4.34 26.08
CA ALA A 200 -11.61 -2.94 25.80
C ALA A 200 -13.04 -2.86 25.27
N ASP A 201 -13.82 -1.89 25.74
CA ASP A 201 -15.19 -1.67 25.26
C ASP A 201 -15.24 -0.73 24.03
N GLU A 202 -16.45 -0.43 23.55
CA GLU A 202 -16.69 0.49 22.43
C GLU A 202 -16.20 1.93 22.69
N ASN A 203 -16.02 2.32 23.96
CA ASN A 203 -15.46 3.61 24.36
C ASN A 203 -13.94 3.52 24.60
N HIS A 204 -13.34 2.37 24.26
CA HIS A 204 -11.92 2.08 24.39
C HIS A 204 -11.44 2.04 25.86
N GLN A 205 -12.36 1.85 26.80
CA GLN A 205 -12.04 1.70 28.21
C GLN A 205 -11.58 0.27 28.48
N VAL A 206 -10.31 0.12 28.86
CA VAL A 206 -9.80 -1.16 29.32
C VAL A 206 -10.44 -1.53 30.66
N SER A 207 -10.90 -2.78 30.76
CA SER A 207 -11.60 -3.35 31.90
C SER A 207 -11.08 -4.74 32.24
N ILE A 208 -11.33 -5.18 33.47
CA ILE A 208 -11.01 -6.53 33.95
C ILE A 208 -12.24 -7.43 33.80
N VAL A 209 -12.02 -8.63 33.24
CA VAL A 209 -12.94 -9.77 33.33
C VAL A 209 -12.35 -10.79 34.30
N ASP A 210 -13.05 -10.96 35.40
CA ASP A 210 -12.81 -11.92 36.46
C ASP A 210 -13.60 -13.21 36.20
N PHE A 211 -13.11 -14.33 36.68
CA PHE A 211 -13.71 -15.66 36.50
C PHE A 211 -13.64 -16.44 37.81
N ILE A 212 -14.41 -17.52 37.93
CA ILE A 212 -14.35 -18.36 39.12
C ILE A 212 -13.03 -19.14 39.09
N TYR A 213 -12.08 -18.82 39.97
CA TYR A 213 -10.82 -19.54 39.99
C TYR A 213 -11.03 -21.02 40.34
N ASN A 214 -10.53 -21.93 39.50
CA ASN A 214 -10.70 -23.38 39.61
C ASN A 214 -9.95 -24.06 40.78
N ARG A 215 -9.61 -23.32 41.84
CA ARG A 215 -9.01 -23.83 43.07
C ARG A 215 -9.78 -23.31 44.27
N PRO A 216 -9.87 -24.07 45.38
CA PRO A 216 -10.51 -23.61 46.63
C PRO A 216 -9.58 -22.64 47.41
N ARG A 217 -9.19 -21.56 46.71
CA ARG A 217 -8.24 -20.52 47.11
C ARG A 217 -8.94 -19.15 47.08
N PRO A 218 -9.81 -18.88 48.06
CA PRO A 218 -10.70 -17.72 48.01
C PRO A 218 -10.00 -16.37 48.16
N LEU A 219 -8.73 -16.33 48.59
CA LEU A 219 -7.95 -15.09 48.65
C LEU A 219 -7.34 -14.76 47.29
N ASP A 220 -6.95 -15.77 46.52
CA ASP A 220 -6.47 -15.61 45.14
C ASP A 220 -7.61 -15.14 44.22
N ASP A 221 -8.80 -15.74 44.37
CA ASP A 221 -10.04 -15.41 43.64
C ASP A 221 -10.53 -13.95 43.86
N GLN A 222 -9.98 -13.23 44.84
CA GLN A 222 -10.31 -11.82 45.11
C GLN A 222 -9.32 -10.82 44.49
N ILE A 223 -8.21 -11.29 43.94
CA ILE A 223 -7.15 -10.42 43.42
C ILE A 223 -7.59 -9.62 42.20
N PRO A 224 -8.35 -10.17 41.22
CA PRO A 224 -8.87 -9.40 40.09
C PRO A 224 -9.63 -8.14 40.53
N LEU A 225 -10.54 -8.26 41.50
CA LEU A 225 -11.28 -7.12 42.06
C LEU A 225 -10.35 -6.14 42.79
N ALA A 226 -9.38 -6.63 43.57
CA ALA A 226 -8.42 -5.77 44.26
C ALA A 226 -7.56 -4.97 43.27
N LEU A 227 -7.17 -5.59 42.16
CA LEU A 227 -6.41 -4.96 41.09
C LEU A 227 -7.25 -3.94 40.32
N ALA A 228 -8.50 -4.26 39.96
CA ALA A 228 -9.43 -3.34 39.31
C ALA A 228 -9.63 -2.05 40.12
N ASN A 229 -9.78 -2.19 41.45
CA ASN A 229 -9.89 -1.05 42.36
C ASN A 229 -8.62 -0.19 42.41
N GLN A 230 -7.42 -0.80 42.32
CA GLN A 230 -6.16 -0.04 42.29
C GLN A 230 -5.93 0.66 40.96
N LEU A 231 -6.30 0.02 39.84
CA LEU A 231 -6.17 0.56 38.50
C LEU A 231 -7.31 1.54 38.14
N GLU A 232 -8.34 1.61 38.99
CA GLU A 232 -9.55 2.42 38.79
C GLU A 232 -10.26 2.10 37.46
N ILE A 233 -10.39 0.81 37.14
CA ILE A 233 -11.05 0.31 35.92
C ILE A 233 -12.26 -0.56 36.25
N PRO A 234 -13.23 -0.71 35.31
CA PRO A 234 -14.37 -1.60 35.51
C PRO A 234 -13.96 -3.06 35.72
N HIS A 235 -14.78 -3.78 36.49
CA HIS A 235 -14.65 -5.20 36.82
C HIS A 235 -15.94 -5.91 36.43
N TYR A 236 -15.80 -7.03 35.71
CA TYR A 236 -16.90 -7.89 35.30
C TYR A 236 -16.65 -9.31 35.78
N GLY A 237 -17.60 -9.90 36.50
CA GLY A 237 -17.52 -11.27 36.98
C GLY A 237 -18.20 -12.23 36.00
N MET A 238 -17.41 -12.89 35.15
CA MET A 238 -17.85 -13.96 34.25
C MET A 238 -18.10 -15.28 35.00
N PRO A 239 -19.33 -15.84 35.01
CA PRO A 239 -19.69 -17.01 35.79
C PRO A 239 -19.23 -18.34 35.17
N VAL A 240 -17.93 -18.45 34.89
CA VAL A 240 -17.28 -19.64 34.33
C VAL A 240 -16.14 -20.05 35.26
N VAL A 241 -16.04 -21.34 35.59
CA VAL A 241 -14.88 -21.89 36.29
C VAL A 241 -13.71 -21.93 35.32
N HIS A 242 -12.63 -21.22 35.63
CA HIS A 242 -11.50 -21.05 34.72
C HIS A 242 -10.17 -20.86 35.49
N THR A 243 -9.09 -20.79 34.74
CA THR A 243 -7.72 -20.49 35.16
C THR A 243 -6.96 -19.86 34.01
N GLY A 244 -6.27 -18.75 34.26
CA GLY A 244 -5.60 -18.02 33.19
C GLY A 244 -4.44 -18.75 32.52
N GLY A 245 -3.85 -19.76 33.17
CA GLY A 245 -2.85 -20.63 32.52
C GLY A 245 -3.45 -21.56 31.47
N ASN A 246 -4.76 -21.83 31.53
CA ASN A 246 -5.47 -22.59 30.51
C ASN A 246 -6.19 -21.69 29.50
N TYR A 247 -5.71 -20.48 29.28
CA TYR A 247 -6.35 -19.52 28.38
C TYR A 247 -5.32 -18.70 27.61
N MET A 248 -5.59 -18.51 26.33
CA MET A 248 -4.91 -17.53 25.49
C MET A 248 -5.87 -16.98 24.45
N THR A 249 -5.63 -15.76 24.00
CA THR A 249 -6.45 -15.05 23.00
C THR A 249 -5.57 -14.40 21.95
N ASP A 250 -6.10 -14.25 20.75
CA ASP A 250 -5.42 -13.60 19.63
C ASP A 250 -5.73 -12.09 19.52
N GLY A 251 -6.59 -11.58 20.41
CA GLY A 251 -6.88 -10.16 20.52
C GLY A 251 -7.95 -9.65 19.55
N TRP A 252 -8.53 -10.53 18.74
CA TRP A 252 -9.59 -10.20 17.78
C TRP A 252 -10.92 -10.79 18.23
N ASN A 253 -11.12 -12.08 17.99
CA ASN A 253 -12.34 -12.81 18.35
C ASN A 253 -12.08 -14.30 18.58
N THR A 254 -10.81 -14.71 18.69
CA THR A 254 -10.44 -16.11 18.86
C THR A 254 -9.73 -16.33 20.20
N SER A 255 -10.11 -17.40 20.90
CA SER A 255 -9.44 -17.84 22.12
C SER A 255 -9.19 -19.34 22.10
N ALA A 256 -8.31 -19.81 22.98
CA ALA A 256 -7.95 -21.22 23.06
C ALA A 256 -7.74 -21.72 24.50
N SER A 257 -8.14 -22.95 24.75
CA SER A 257 -8.00 -23.68 26.02
C SER A 257 -7.88 -25.19 25.77
N THR A 258 -7.46 -25.96 26.77
CA THR A 258 -7.64 -27.41 26.76
C THR A 258 -9.07 -27.80 27.14
N ASP A 259 -9.42 -29.07 26.93
CA ASP A 259 -10.67 -29.72 27.32
C ASP A 259 -10.97 -29.71 28.83
N LEU A 260 -10.01 -29.31 29.67
CA LEU A 260 -10.25 -29.01 31.09
C LEU A 260 -11.41 -28.04 31.30
N ILE A 261 -11.60 -27.08 30.37
CA ILE A 261 -12.71 -26.13 30.45
C ILE A 261 -14.07 -26.83 30.46
N TRP A 262 -14.21 -27.97 29.78
CA TRP A 262 -15.41 -28.79 29.78
C TRP A 262 -15.53 -29.64 31.03
N GLU A 263 -14.43 -30.19 31.52
CA GLU A 263 -14.43 -31.00 32.74
C GLU A 263 -14.88 -30.18 33.96
N GLU A 264 -14.36 -28.95 34.09
CA GLU A 264 -14.63 -28.06 35.22
C GLU A 264 -16.00 -27.38 35.14
N ASN A 265 -16.61 -27.32 33.95
CA ASN A 265 -17.93 -26.71 33.70
C ASN A 265 -18.97 -27.69 33.12
N SER A 266 -18.80 -28.99 33.40
CA SER A 266 -19.50 -30.14 32.80
C SER A 266 -21.05 -30.14 32.82
N PHE A 267 -21.67 -29.12 33.42
CA PHE A 267 -23.12 -28.98 33.47
C PHE A 267 -23.70 -28.18 32.29
N ASN A 268 -22.90 -27.39 31.55
CA ASN A 268 -23.42 -26.58 30.42
C ASN A 268 -22.32 -25.97 29.52
N GLU A 269 -21.84 -26.71 28.51
CA GLU A 269 -20.89 -26.20 27.49
C GLU A 269 -21.43 -24.97 26.74
N GLU A 270 -22.73 -24.96 26.41
CA GLU A 270 -23.37 -23.84 25.71
C GLU A 270 -23.30 -22.55 26.52
N LEU A 271 -23.48 -22.63 27.85
CA LEU A 271 -23.33 -21.48 28.74
C LEU A 271 -21.88 -21.01 28.85
N VAL A 272 -20.89 -21.91 28.80
CA VAL A 272 -19.49 -21.50 28.74
C VAL A 272 -19.25 -20.72 27.45
N LEU A 273 -19.62 -21.27 26.30
CA LEU A 273 -19.48 -20.59 25.01
C LEU A 273 -20.21 -19.24 24.99
N GLN A 274 -21.43 -19.18 25.53
CA GLN A 274 -22.19 -17.95 25.65
C GLN A 274 -21.47 -16.91 26.51
N ASN A 275 -20.97 -17.28 27.68
CA ASN A 275 -20.25 -16.35 28.55
C ASN A 275 -18.91 -15.90 27.93
N MET A 276 -18.16 -16.81 27.29
CA MET A 276 -16.93 -16.44 26.58
C MET A 276 -17.22 -15.43 25.46
N PHE A 277 -18.34 -15.58 24.74
CA PHE A 277 -18.78 -14.59 23.77
C PHE A 277 -19.22 -13.27 24.43
N GLU A 278 -20.13 -13.31 25.41
CA GLU A 278 -20.72 -12.10 26.01
C GLU A 278 -19.71 -11.25 26.81
N TYR A 279 -18.73 -11.88 27.47
CA TYR A 279 -17.74 -11.18 28.29
C TYR A 279 -16.45 -10.84 27.55
N LEU A 280 -16.03 -11.67 26.58
CA LEU A 280 -14.71 -11.57 25.94
C LEU A 280 -14.78 -11.40 24.42
N ASN A 281 -15.98 -11.43 23.83
CA ASN A 281 -16.19 -11.45 22.37
C ASN A 281 -15.43 -12.59 21.68
N THR A 282 -15.34 -13.75 22.33
CA THR A 282 -14.78 -14.96 21.73
C THR A 282 -15.82 -15.60 20.82
N GLU A 283 -15.71 -15.35 19.52
CA GLU A 283 -16.55 -15.97 18.48
C GLU A 283 -16.06 -17.38 18.13
N THR A 284 -14.74 -17.57 18.07
CA THR A 284 -14.10 -18.87 17.86
C THR A 284 -13.38 -19.29 19.12
N TYR A 285 -13.78 -20.41 19.72
CA TYR A 285 -13.10 -20.98 20.89
C TYR A 285 -12.48 -22.33 20.55
N HIS A 286 -11.15 -22.34 20.33
CA HIS A 286 -10.40 -23.57 20.13
C HIS A 286 -10.27 -24.33 21.44
N VAL A 287 -10.95 -25.47 21.55
CA VAL A 287 -10.78 -26.37 22.68
C VAL A 287 -10.23 -27.71 22.21
N THR A 288 -9.01 -28.01 22.62
CA THR A 288 -8.26 -29.21 22.23
C THR A 288 -7.98 -30.11 23.43
N ILE A 289 -7.52 -31.34 23.20
CA ILE A 289 -6.96 -32.17 24.28
C ILE A 289 -5.75 -31.46 24.93
N ASP A 290 -5.43 -31.80 26.18
CA ASP A 290 -4.07 -31.58 26.72
C ASP A 290 -3.11 -32.66 26.18
N PRO A 291 -2.20 -32.33 25.24
CA PRO A 291 -1.28 -33.31 24.66
C PRO A 291 -0.21 -33.79 25.65
N GLN A 292 -0.05 -33.13 26.80
CA GLN A 292 0.81 -33.63 27.89
C GLN A 292 0.11 -34.63 28.80
N GLN A 293 -1.22 -34.71 28.76
CA GLN A 293 -2.04 -35.47 29.71
C GLN A 293 -1.64 -35.18 31.17
N SER A 294 -1.38 -33.90 31.43
CA SER A 294 -0.88 -33.41 32.71
C SER A 294 -2.00 -33.30 33.73
N ALA A 295 -1.66 -33.43 35.02
CA ALA A 295 -2.65 -33.25 36.08
C ALA A 295 -3.19 -31.80 36.16
N ILE A 296 -2.52 -30.85 35.47
CA ILE A 296 -2.92 -29.45 35.44
C ILE A 296 -3.71 -29.08 34.19
N ALA A 297 -3.48 -29.76 33.06
CA ALA A 297 -4.14 -29.56 31.78
C ALA A 297 -4.21 -28.09 31.32
N HIS A 298 -3.14 -27.33 31.51
CA HIS A 298 -3.07 -25.94 31.05
C HIS A 298 -2.48 -25.84 29.64
N ILE A 299 -3.06 -24.99 28.79
CA ILE A 299 -2.57 -24.77 27.43
C ILE A 299 -1.17 -24.12 27.41
N ASP A 300 -0.85 -23.26 28.38
CA ASP A 300 0.42 -22.52 28.44
C ASP A 300 1.65 -23.40 28.70
N THR A 301 1.47 -24.67 29.02
CA THR A 301 2.55 -25.62 29.24
C THR A 301 3.06 -26.25 27.94
N TRP A 302 2.29 -26.18 26.85
CA TRP A 302 2.63 -26.77 25.55
C TRP A 302 2.34 -25.89 24.33
N ALA A 303 1.56 -24.81 24.45
CA ALA A 303 1.30 -23.89 23.35
C ALA A 303 1.21 -22.43 23.78
N LYS A 304 1.40 -21.52 22.81
CA LYS A 304 1.28 -20.06 23.00
C LYS A 304 0.96 -19.35 21.69
N PHE A 305 -0.06 -18.49 21.67
CA PHE A 305 -0.23 -17.54 20.57
C PHE A 305 0.90 -16.49 20.60
N LEU A 306 1.54 -16.29 19.45
CA LEU A 306 2.64 -15.33 19.28
C LEU A 306 2.20 -14.08 18.49
N ASP A 307 1.12 -14.21 17.72
CA ASP A 307 0.51 -13.20 16.87
C ASP A 307 -0.90 -13.70 16.50
N VAL A 308 -1.67 -12.93 15.74
CA VAL A 308 -3.05 -13.31 15.35
C VAL A 308 -3.09 -14.61 14.55
N ASP A 309 -2.12 -14.82 13.66
CA ASP A 309 -2.01 -16.03 12.83
C ASP A 309 -0.80 -16.91 13.20
N LYS A 310 -0.13 -16.66 14.33
CA LYS A 310 1.05 -17.45 14.76
C LYS A 310 0.82 -18.15 16.09
N ILE A 311 1.14 -19.43 16.14
CA ILE A 311 1.11 -20.23 17.37
C ILE A 311 2.41 -21.03 17.52
N LEU A 312 2.96 -21.04 18.72
CA LEU A 312 4.07 -21.89 19.11
C LEU A 312 3.53 -23.14 19.79
N ILE A 313 4.00 -24.32 19.38
CA ILE A 313 3.59 -25.60 19.95
C ILE A 313 4.83 -26.45 20.27
N ALA A 314 4.88 -27.01 21.47
CA ALA A 314 5.95 -27.91 21.91
C ALA A 314 6.06 -29.15 21.01
N ARG A 315 7.29 -29.61 20.80
CA ARG A 315 7.58 -30.87 20.11
C ARG A 315 8.43 -31.74 21.03
N VAL A 316 7.87 -32.87 21.45
CA VAL A 316 8.55 -33.85 22.29
C VAL A 316 9.25 -34.91 21.44
N PRO A 317 10.19 -35.71 21.97
CA PRO A 317 10.87 -36.74 21.20
C PRO A 317 9.91 -37.83 20.68
N GLU A 318 10.17 -38.30 19.46
CA GLU A 318 9.46 -39.44 18.87
C GLU A 318 9.60 -40.69 19.77
N GLY A 319 8.49 -41.41 19.97
CA GLY A 319 8.44 -42.60 20.84
C GLY A 319 8.15 -42.31 22.31
N THR A 320 7.98 -41.05 22.71
CA THR A 320 7.37 -40.72 24.01
C THR A 320 5.85 -40.91 23.95
N PRO A 321 5.17 -41.22 25.09
CA PRO A 321 3.72 -41.41 25.12
C PRO A 321 2.89 -40.19 24.69
N TYR A 322 3.51 -39.00 24.68
CA TYR A 322 2.87 -37.72 24.41
C TYR A 322 3.11 -37.23 22.98
N TYR A 323 3.98 -37.90 22.21
CA TYR A 323 4.40 -37.44 20.88
C TYR A 323 3.22 -37.30 19.92
N ASP A 324 2.43 -38.37 19.77
CA ASP A 324 1.31 -38.39 18.82
C ASP A 324 0.28 -37.30 19.13
N ASP A 325 0.01 -37.03 20.41
CA ASP A 325 -0.93 -35.99 20.83
C ASP A 325 -0.38 -34.57 20.56
N HIS A 326 0.93 -34.34 20.72
CA HIS A 326 1.56 -33.05 20.38
C HIS A 326 1.55 -32.80 18.87
N GLU A 327 1.79 -33.83 18.06
CA GLU A 327 1.66 -33.71 16.59
C GLU A 327 0.19 -33.52 16.18
N LEU A 328 -0.76 -34.19 16.84
CA LEU A 328 -2.20 -34.03 16.58
C LEU A 328 -2.67 -32.59 16.78
N VAL A 329 -2.30 -31.94 17.90
CA VAL A 329 -2.69 -30.54 18.13
C VAL A 329 -1.94 -29.58 17.20
N ALA A 330 -0.69 -29.88 16.83
CA ALA A 330 0.04 -29.10 15.84
C ALA A 330 -0.63 -29.15 14.46
N ASP A 331 -1.04 -30.34 14.02
CA ASP A 331 -1.81 -30.53 12.79
C ASP A 331 -3.17 -29.85 12.85
N TYR A 332 -3.86 -29.91 14.01
CA TYR A 332 -5.13 -29.20 14.20
C TYR A 332 -4.99 -27.70 13.94
N PHE A 333 -4.03 -27.04 14.59
CA PHE A 333 -3.84 -25.60 14.41
C PHE A 333 -3.36 -25.26 12.99
N ALA A 334 -2.48 -26.07 12.39
CA ALA A 334 -2.02 -25.85 11.01
C ALA A 334 -3.16 -25.88 9.98
N ASN A 335 -4.27 -26.56 10.29
CA ASN A 335 -5.47 -26.61 9.44
C ASN A 335 -6.58 -25.66 9.92
N ALA A 336 -6.43 -25.01 11.06
CA ALA A 336 -7.38 -24.04 11.58
C ALA A 336 -7.17 -22.67 10.93
N VAL A 337 -8.25 -21.93 10.75
CA VAL A 337 -8.25 -20.58 10.19
C VAL A 337 -8.14 -19.57 11.32
N SER A 338 -7.15 -18.67 11.24
CA SER A 338 -6.95 -17.57 12.18
C SER A 338 -7.98 -16.45 11.97
N SER A 339 -8.02 -15.48 12.87
CA SER A 339 -8.90 -14.31 12.73
C SER A 339 -8.58 -13.42 11.52
N TRP A 340 -7.42 -13.61 10.86
CA TRP A 340 -7.11 -12.97 9.59
C TRP A 340 -7.62 -13.73 8.35
N GLY A 341 -8.28 -14.87 8.55
CA GLY A 341 -8.75 -15.72 7.45
C GLY A 341 -7.66 -16.58 6.80
N THR A 342 -6.41 -16.48 7.27
CA THR A 342 -5.28 -17.33 6.86
C THR A 342 -5.11 -18.52 7.81
N PRO A 343 -4.57 -19.67 7.35
CA PRO A 343 -4.20 -20.76 8.25
C PRO A 343 -3.15 -20.32 9.28
N TYR A 344 -3.19 -20.88 10.50
CA TYR A 344 -2.16 -20.58 11.49
C TYR A 344 -0.77 -21.04 11.03
N GLN A 345 0.21 -20.17 11.19
CA GLN A 345 1.63 -20.47 11.12
C GLN A 345 2.05 -21.16 12.43
N VAL A 346 2.17 -22.49 12.36
CA VAL A 346 2.57 -23.30 13.51
C VAL A 346 4.10 -23.36 13.62
N TYR A 347 4.63 -22.67 14.62
CA TYR A 347 6.03 -22.76 15.01
C TYR A 347 6.22 -23.89 16.02
N ARG A 348 7.32 -24.63 15.91
CA ARG A 348 7.64 -25.76 16.79
C ARG A 348 8.82 -25.43 17.68
N ILE A 349 8.74 -25.80 18.96
CA ILE A 349 9.85 -25.69 19.90
C ILE A 349 10.23 -27.06 20.43
N ASP A 350 11.49 -27.45 20.21
CA ASP A 350 11.98 -28.76 20.63
C ASP A 350 12.13 -28.83 22.14
N THR A 351 11.35 -29.72 22.74
CA THR A 351 11.29 -29.93 24.17
C THR A 351 11.71 -31.35 24.50
N PRO A 352 12.98 -31.57 24.88
CA PRO A 352 13.55 -32.91 25.05
C PRO A 352 12.89 -33.70 26.20
N ASP A 353 12.33 -33.01 27.19
CA ASP A 353 11.50 -33.61 28.23
C ASP A 353 10.43 -32.62 28.70
N LEU A 354 9.17 -32.97 28.48
CA LEU A 354 7.99 -32.23 28.96
C LEU A 354 7.14 -33.10 29.90
N SER A 355 7.77 -34.04 30.60
CA SER A 355 7.06 -35.00 31.45
C SER A 355 6.20 -34.28 32.51
N PRO A 356 4.89 -34.51 32.55
CA PRO A 356 3.96 -33.70 33.36
C PRO A 356 4.09 -33.93 34.87
N ASN A 357 4.72 -35.04 35.28
CA ASN A 357 4.83 -35.46 36.68
C ASN A 357 6.29 -35.62 37.13
N ALA A 358 7.18 -34.79 36.58
CA ALA A 358 8.57 -34.72 37.01
C ALA A 358 8.67 -34.54 38.54
N PRO A 359 9.46 -35.35 39.27
CA PRO A 359 9.68 -35.11 40.69
C PRO A 359 10.35 -33.75 40.90
N TRP A 360 10.13 -33.11 42.05
CA TRP A 360 10.59 -31.74 42.33
C TRP A 360 12.11 -31.49 42.12
N ASN A 361 12.93 -32.54 42.18
CA ASN A 361 14.36 -32.49 41.92
C ASN A 361 14.76 -32.80 40.46
N TYR A 362 13.78 -32.95 39.57
CA TYR A 362 13.92 -33.18 38.14
C TYR A 362 13.31 -32.01 37.38
N GLN A 363 14.03 -31.54 36.37
CA GLN A 363 13.79 -30.26 35.74
C GLN A 363 13.51 -30.49 34.24
N PRO A 364 12.23 -30.75 33.88
CA PRO A 364 11.79 -30.78 32.48
C PRO A 364 11.84 -29.37 31.88
N HIS A 365 11.59 -29.23 30.57
CA HIS A 365 11.88 -28.04 29.77
C HIS A 365 10.61 -27.29 29.35
N PRO A 366 10.06 -26.37 30.17
CA PRO A 366 8.81 -25.66 29.92
C PRO A 366 8.97 -24.47 28.97
N TYR A 367 9.65 -24.65 27.83
CA TYR A 367 10.05 -23.53 26.98
C TYR A 367 8.89 -22.70 26.44
N THR A 368 7.71 -23.29 26.23
CA THR A 368 6.49 -22.57 25.79
C THR A 368 5.90 -21.66 26.88
N ASN A 369 6.24 -21.90 28.14
CA ASN A 369 5.72 -21.16 29.30
C ASN A 369 6.46 -19.82 29.47
N SER A 370 6.58 -19.08 28.36
CA SER A 370 7.19 -17.77 28.25
C SER A 370 6.18 -16.65 28.42
N LEU A 371 6.68 -15.45 28.72
CA LEU A 371 5.89 -14.21 28.75
C LEU A 371 6.32 -13.33 27.57
N ILE A 372 5.36 -12.88 26.77
CA ILE A 372 5.52 -11.78 25.83
C ILE A 372 5.16 -10.50 26.58
N LEU A 373 6.04 -9.52 26.55
CA LEU A 373 5.82 -8.23 27.18
C LEU A 373 6.44 -7.17 26.29
N ASN A 374 5.58 -6.54 25.49
CA ASN A 374 5.99 -5.59 24.47
C ASN A 374 7.02 -6.20 23.50
N GLU A 375 8.14 -5.53 23.22
CA GLU A 375 9.18 -5.98 22.28
C GLU A 375 10.08 -7.09 22.86
N ARG A 376 9.77 -7.62 24.04
CA ARG A 376 10.58 -8.60 24.77
C ARG A 376 9.83 -9.90 25.01
N VAL A 377 10.55 -11.02 24.92
CA VAL A 377 10.04 -12.34 25.29
C VAL A 377 10.91 -12.95 26.38
N TYR A 378 10.30 -13.34 27.48
CA TYR A 378 10.94 -13.91 28.66
C TYR A 378 10.76 -15.42 28.68
N VAL A 379 11.83 -16.17 28.43
CA VAL A 379 11.80 -17.63 28.26
C VAL A 379 12.40 -18.33 29.49
N PRO A 380 11.70 -19.30 30.11
CA PRO A 380 12.28 -20.10 31.19
C PRO A 380 13.36 -21.04 30.63
N LEU A 381 14.57 -20.99 31.21
CA LEU A 381 15.70 -21.84 30.83
C LEU A 381 16.06 -22.85 31.93
N MET A 382 16.64 -23.98 31.54
CA MET A 382 16.95 -25.09 32.45
C MET A 382 18.45 -25.26 32.72
N GLY A 383 19.30 -24.45 32.10
CA GLY A 383 20.76 -24.58 32.17
C GLY A 383 21.28 -25.77 31.38
N THR A 384 20.59 -26.15 30.31
CA THR A 384 20.88 -27.35 29.52
C THR A 384 21.33 -27.01 28.10
N VAL A 385 21.83 -28.01 27.37
CA VAL A 385 22.25 -27.85 25.97
C VAL A 385 21.11 -27.50 25.02
N HIS A 386 19.85 -27.64 25.46
CA HIS A 386 18.65 -27.38 24.66
C HIS A 386 18.17 -25.93 24.74
N ASP A 387 18.64 -25.16 25.72
CA ASP A 387 18.19 -23.79 25.96
C ASP A 387 18.43 -22.87 24.76
N GLN A 388 19.58 -23.03 24.10
CA GLN A 388 19.93 -22.21 22.94
C GLN A 388 18.99 -22.46 21.75
N ALA A 389 18.63 -23.72 21.49
CA ALA A 389 17.69 -24.06 20.41
C ALA A 389 16.28 -23.51 20.70
N ALA A 390 15.87 -23.49 21.97
CA ALA A 390 14.61 -22.87 22.39
C ALA A 390 14.60 -21.35 22.11
N ILE A 391 15.68 -20.65 22.44
CA ILE A 391 15.84 -19.21 22.13
C ILE A 391 15.78 -18.98 20.61
N GLU A 392 16.48 -19.80 19.82
CA GLU A 392 16.48 -19.70 18.35
C GLU A 392 15.09 -19.94 17.75
N ALA A 393 14.29 -20.85 18.32
CA ALA A 393 12.91 -21.07 17.89
C ALA A 393 12.03 -19.82 18.08
N TYR A 394 12.16 -19.13 19.21
CA TYR A 394 11.49 -17.84 19.43
C TYR A 394 12.00 -16.75 18.48
N GLN A 395 13.32 -16.65 18.27
CA GLN A 395 13.89 -15.67 17.34
C GLN A 395 13.40 -15.87 15.90
N ALA A 396 13.21 -17.12 15.48
CA ALA A 396 12.65 -17.46 14.18
C ALA A 396 11.15 -17.10 14.08
N ALA A 397 10.39 -17.27 15.16
CA ALA A 397 8.95 -16.99 15.19
C ALA A 397 8.62 -15.50 15.32
N LEU A 398 9.47 -14.77 16.07
CA LEU A 398 9.32 -13.36 16.41
C LEU A 398 10.56 -12.55 16.02
N PRO A 399 10.81 -12.34 14.71
CA PRO A 399 11.93 -11.53 14.25
C PRO A 399 11.90 -10.11 14.85
N GLY A 400 13.06 -9.64 15.31
CA GLY A 400 13.23 -8.32 15.93
C GLY A 400 12.97 -8.26 17.43
N TYR A 401 12.19 -9.19 18.00
CA TYR A 401 11.96 -9.23 19.44
C TYR A 401 13.25 -9.58 20.20
N GLU A 402 13.43 -8.98 21.37
CA GLU A 402 14.52 -9.32 22.28
C GLU A 402 14.12 -10.54 23.12
N ILE A 403 14.72 -11.70 22.80
CA ILE A 403 14.45 -12.96 23.49
C ILE A 403 15.43 -13.13 24.66
N LEU A 404 14.90 -13.12 25.88
CA LEU A 404 15.65 -13.13 27.13
C LEU A 404 15.40 -14.42 27.92
N GLY A 405 16.46 -15.15 28.23
CA GLY A 405 16.38 -16.42 28.95
C GLY A 405 16.64 -16.29 30.46
N PHE A 406 15.84 -16.97 31.29
CA PHE A 406 15.94 -16.90 32.75
C PHE A 406 16.05 -18.28 33.41
N LEU A 407 17.11 -18.47 34.20
CA LEU A 407 17.28 -19.62 35.08
C LEU A 407 16.59 -19.36 36.42
N ASN A 408 16.03 -20.42 37.01
CA ASN A 408 15.53 -20.37 38.39
C ASN A 408 15.90 -21.67 39.12
N PRO A 409 17.14 -21.78 39.62
CA PRO A 409 17.58 -22.98 40.30
C PRO A 409 17.03 -23.04 41.73
N GLY A 410 16.79 -24.25 42.24
CA GLY A 410 16.44 -24.49 43.65
C GLY A 410 14.97 -24.81 43.89
N ASN A 411 14.50 -24.56 45.12
CA ASN A 411 13.19 -24.99 45.61
C ASN A 411 11.99 -24.15 45.12
N THR A 412 12.23 -23.20 44.22
CA THR A 412 11.21 -22.51 43.44
C THR A 412 11.44 -22.68 41.94
N GLY A 413 12.22 -23.68 41.51
CA GLY A 413 12.60 -23.80 40.11
C GLY A 413 11.47 -24.10 39.13
N TRP A 414 11.80 -24.03 37.84
CA TRP A 414 10.88 -24.32 36.75
C TRP A 414 10.60 -25.82 36.63
N ASN A 415 9.39 -26.16 36.21
CA ASN A 415 9.00 -27.50 35.78
C ASN A 415 7.95 -27.41 34.64
N SER A 416 7.59 -28.56 34.06
CA SER A 416 6.73 -28.69 32.87
C SER A 416 5.34 -28.13 33.09
N SER A 417 4.84 -28.23 34.32
CA SER A 417 3.52 -27.75 34.71
C SER A 417 3.53 -26.37 35.36
N ASP A 418 4.70 -25.75 35.59
CA ASP A 418 4.85 -24.50 36.35
C ASP A 418 6.22 -23.83 36.09
N ALA A 419 6.21 -22.74 35.34
CA ALA A 419 7.41 -21.95 35.08
C ALA A 419 7.12 -20.44 35.08
N LEU A 420 7.68 -19.71 34.11
CA LEU A 420 7.71 -18.25 34.13
C LEU A 420 6.31 -17.65 33.90
N HIS A 421 5.63 -18.06 32.83
CA HIS A 421 4.30 -17.55 32.47
C HIS A 421 3.27 -17.79 33.58
N CYS A 422 3.36 -18.92 34.29
CA CYS A 422 2.47 -19.26 35.40
C CYS A 422 2.52 -18.29 36.58
N ARG A 423 3.59 -17.50 36.71
CA ARG A 423 3.92 -16.70 37.90
C ARG A 423 3.97 -15.20 37.61
N VAL A 424 3.56 -14.80 36.40
CA VAL A 424 3.49 -13.41 35.95
C VAL A 424 2.23 -13.23 35.13
N LYS A 425 1.52 -12.11 35.33
CA LYS A 425 0.36 -11.71 34.51
C LYS A 425 0.58 -10.31 33.93
N GLU A 426 0.60 -10.18 32.62
CA GLU A 426 0.70 -8.89 31.94
C GLU A 426 -0.49 -7.98 32.27
N ILE A 427 -0.26 -6.68 32.24
CA ILE A 427 -1.27 -5.64 32.41
C ILE A 427 -1.25 -4.79 31.13
N PRO A 428 -2.31 -4.84 30.30
CA PRO A 428 -2.36 -4.11 29.05
C PRO A 428 -2.33 -2.60 29.29
N ASP A 429 -1.75 -1.87 28.35
CA ASP A 429 -1.71 -0.41 28.42
C ASP A 429 -3.13 0.16 28.28
N ARG A 430 -3.61 0.80 29.35
CA ARG A 430 -4.97 1.32 29.42
C ARG A 430 -5.19 2.53 28.51
N GLY A 431 -4.13 3.16 28.03
CA GLY A 431 -4.18 4.27 27.08
C GLY A 431 -3.56 3.94 25.72
N MET A 432 -3.39 2.65 25.38
CA MET A 432 -2.67 2.22 24.17
C MET A 432 -3.13 2.95 22.90
N LEU A 433 -2.17 3.22 22.01
CA LEU A 433 -2.47 3.57 20.63
C LEU A 433 -2.68 2.27 19.86
N TYR A 434 -3.92 1.79 19.85
CA TYR A 434 -4.27 0.52 19.24
C TYR A 434 -4.30 0.67 17.72
N MET A 435 -3.60 -0.24 17.03
CA MET A 435 -3.62 -0.34 15.56
C MET A 435 -4.25 -1.67 15.14
N ARG A 436 -5.25 -1.60 14.27
CA ARG A 436 -5.88 -2.78 13.68
C ARG A 436 -5.72 -2.78 12.18
N HIS A 437 -5.09 -3.82 11.65
CA HIS A 437 -4.91 -4.01 10.23
C HIS A 437 -5.13 -5.49 9.89
N LEU A 438 -5.79 -5.75 8.76
CA LEU A 438 -5.86 -7.07 8.16
C LEU A 438 -4.76 -7.20 7.11
N PRO A 439 -3.68 -7.98 7.37
CA PRO A 439 -2.57 -8.07 6.44
C PRO A 439 -2.96 -8.55 5.04
N VAL A 440 -2.43 -7.86 4.04
CA VAL A 440 -2.45 -8.34 2.66
C VAL A 440 -1.44 -9.47 2.54
N THR A 441 -1.89 -10.62 2.05
CA THR A 441 -1.08 -11.85 1.96
C THR A 441 -1.20 -12.49 0.58
N GLY A 442 -0.33 -13.45 0.29
CA GLY A 442 -0.37 -14.19 -0.97
C GLY A 442 0.00 -13.33 -2.18
N THR A 443 -0.51 -13.72 -3.34
CA THR A 443 -0.31 -13.00 -4.61
C THR A 443 -1.51 -12.12 -4.90
N GLN A 444 -1.27 -10.83 -5.07
CA GLN A 444 -2.27 -9.82 -5.40
C GLN A 444 -2.15 -9.44 -6.88
N ALA A 445 -3.27 -9.24 -7.57
CA ALA A 445 -3.23 -8.72 -8.92
C ALA A 445 -2.55 -7.34 -8.94
N TRP A 446 -1.75 -7.06 -9.97
CA TRP A 446 -1.16 -5.73 -10.12
C TRP A 446 -2.24 -4.66 -10.15
N GLN A 447 -2.00 -3.57 -9.43
CA GLN A 447 -2.80 -2.36 -9.43
C GLN A 447 -1.86 -1.16 -9.59
N PRO A 448 -2.30 -0.09 -10.26
CA PRO A 448 -1.51 1.13 -10.40
C PRO A 448 -1.18 1.76 -9.04
N VAL A 449 -2.09 1.63 -8.07
CA VAL A 449 -1.94 2.06 -6.68
C VAL A 449 -2.49 0.96 -5.78
N PHE A 450 -1.72 0.57 -4.76
CA PHE A 450 -2.21 -0.25 -3.66
C PHE A 450 -2.63 0.64 -2.49
N GLU A 451 -3.81 0.37 -1.94
CA GLU A 451 -4.33 1.03 -0.75
C GLU A 451 -4.27 0.04 0.43
N LEU A 452 -3.60 0.44 1.51
CA LEU A 452 -3.53 -0.35 2.74
C LEU A 452 -4.23 0.39 3.88
N GLU A 453 -5.28 -0.22 4.41
CA GLU A 453 -6.15 0.33 5.46
C GLU A 453 -5.67 -0.06 6.85
N VAL A 454 -5.60 0.89 7.78
CA VAL A 454 -5.34 0.63 9.20
C VAL A 454 -6.28 1.45 10.07
N ASP A 455 -6.90 0.83 11.07
CA ASP A 455 -7.60 1.59 12.11
C ASP A 455 -6.59 2.07 13.16
N LEU A 456 -6.60 3.36 13.45
CA LEU A 456 -5.77 3.98 14.50
C LEU A 456 -6.68 4.52 15.60
N ILE A 457 -6.60 3.91 16.78
CA ILE A 457 -7.51 4.15 17.89
C ILE A 457 -6.71 4.47 19.16
N PRO A 458 -6.55 5.75 19.53
CA PRO A 458 -5.91 6.14 20.78
C PRO A 458 -6.87 5.91 21.95
N TYR A 459 -6.66 4.83 22.72
CA TYR A 459 -7.50 4.52 23.90
C TYR A 459 -7.36 5.60 24.99
N SER A 460 -6.25 6.34 24.95
CA SER A 460 -6.04 7.54 25.77
C SER A 460 -7.04 8.68 25.49
N GLY A 461 -7.72 8.66 24.34
CA GLY A 461 -8.54 9.76 23.82
C GLY A 461 -7.72 10.96 23.33
N ALA A 462 -6.39 10.86 23.29
CA ALA A 462 -5.52 11.90 22.76
C ALA A 462 -5.65 12.01 21.24
N ALA A 463 -5.37 13.20 20.69
CA ALA A 463 -5.37 13.38 19.24
C ALA A 463 -4.16 12.67 18.61
N LEU A 464 -4.36 12.15 17.40
CA LEU A 464 -3.28 11.61 16.58
C LEU A 464 -2.38 12.74 16.05
N ILE A 465 -1.08 12.50 15.99
CA ILE A 465 -0.08 13.44 15.47
C ILE A 465 0.03 13.21 13.96
N GLU A 466 -0.56 14.10 13.15
CA GLU A 466 -0.73 13.92 11.70
C GLU A 466 0.58 13.62 10.95
N GLU A 467 1.69 14.29 11.31
CA GLU A 467 3.00 14.07 10.68
C GLU A 467 3.65 12.72 11.02
N SER A 468 3.12 12.00 12.01
CA SER A 468 3.62 10.70 12.43
C SER A 468 2.86 9.52 11.81
N LEU A 469 1.73 9.78 11.13
CA LEU A 469 0.85 8.75 10.58
C LEU A 469 1.39 8.29 9.23
N LEU A 470 2.15 7.21 9.24
CA LEU A 470 2.94 6.77 8.08
C LEU A 470 2.69 5.30 7.76
N LEU A 471 2.48 5.03 6.47
CA LEU A 471 2.74 3.74 5.86
C LEU A 471 4.20 3.69 5.45
N HIS A 472 4.96 2.75 5.99
CA HIS A 472 6.31 2.44 5.54
C HIS A 472 6.23 1.24 4.60
N TYR A 473 6.82 1.35 3.41
CA TYR A 473 6.82 0.29 2.42
C TYR A 473 8.16 0.17 1.70
N ARG A 474 8.45 -1.02 1.19
CA ARG A 474 9.63 -1.31 0.37
C ARG A 474 9.22 -2.22 -0.78
N LEU A 475 9.70 -1.87 -1.96
CA LEU A 475 9.50 -2.63 -3.19
C LEU A 475 10.73 -3.51 -3.45
N ASP A 476 10.51 -4.81 -3.55
CA ASP A 476 11.55 -5.85 -3.61
C ASP A 476 12.64 -5.62 -2.54
N GLU A 477 13.91 -5.58 -2.94
CA GLU A 477 15.07 -5.31 -2.09
C GLU A 477 15.50 -3.82 -2.13
N GLY A 478 14.59 -2.91 -2.50
CA GLY A 478 14.82 -1.47 -2.56
C GLY A 478 15.00 -0.81 -1.18
N PRO A 479 15.13 0.53 -1.11
CA PRO A 479 15.09 1.24 0.16
C PRO A 479 13.65 1.30 0.70
N TRP A 480 13.51 1.44 2.02
CA TRP A 480 12.24 1.81 2.65
C TRP A 480 11.82 3.21 2.21
N GLN A 481 10.54 3.34 1.88
CA GLN A 481 9.84 4.55 1.51
C GLN A 481 8.69 4.79 2.48
N GLN A 482 8.15 6.01 2.46
CA GLN A 482 7.07 6.43 3.36
C GLN A 482 5.95 7.08 2.56
N SER A 483 4.73 6.80 2.96
CA SER A 483 3.52 7.46 2.47
C SER A 483 2.70 7.93 3.67
N ALA A 484 2.14 9.13 3.59
CA ALA A 484 1.28 9.66 4.64
C ALA A 484 -0.05 8.90 4.67
N LEU A 485 -0.55 8.63 5.87
CA LEU A 485 -1.88 8.06 6.04
C LEU A 485 -2.95 9.15 5.91
N THR A 486 -4.03 8.84 5.23
CA THR A 486 -5.17 9.76 5.04
C THR A 486 -6.42 9.20 5.70
N LEU A 487 -7.14 10.03 6.44
CA LEU A 487 -8.36 9.61 7.14
C LEU A 487 -9.49 9.41 6.12
N VAL A 488 -10.06 8.20 6.08
CA VAL A 488 -11.20 7.87 5.22
C VAL A 488 -12.50 8.00 5.98
N SER A 489 -12.62 7.30 7.12
CA SER A 489 -13.82 7.37 7.94
C SER A 489 -13.56 6.86 9.36
N GLY A 490 -14.21 7.45 10.37
CA GLY A 490 -14.10 6.98 11.75
C GLY A 490 -12.65 6.93 12.24
N HIS A 491 -12.13 5.72 12.42
CA HIS A 491 -10.75 5.45 12.81
C HIS A 491 -9.89 4.88 11.69
N THR A 492 -10.45 4.70 10.49
CA THR A 492 -9.81 4.03 9.36
C THR A 492 -9.01 5.03 8.53
N TRP A 493 -7.71 4.74 8.42
CA TRP A 493 -6.75 5.50 7.64
C TRP A 493 -6.20 4.65 6.49
N VAL A 494 -5.89 5.30 5.37
CA VAL A 494 -5.33 4.63 4.19
C VAL A 494 -3.97 5.21 3.85
N GLY A 495 -2.99 4.32 3.68
CA GLY A 495 -1.72 4.62 3.04
C GLY A 495 -1.71 4.07 1.62
N GLN A 496 -1.18 4.86 0.68
CA GLN A 496 -1.13 4.50 -0.74
C GLN A 496 0.31 4.42 -1.24
N PHE A 497 0.58 3.50 -2.15
CA PHE A 497 1.83 3.44 -2.90
C PHE A 497 1.64 2.78 -4.27
N SER A 498 2.51 3.12 -5.22
CA SER A 498 2.54 2.49 -6.54
C SER A 498 3.59 1.38 -6.57
N PRO A 499 3.24 0.14 -6.95
CA PRO A 499 4.18 -0.99 -6.92
C PRO A 499 5.19 -0.96 -8.08
N GLY A 500 4.93 -0.18 -9.14
CA GLY A 500 5.75 -0.20 -10.35
C GLY A 500 5.83 -1.60 -10.94
N SER A 501 7.05 -2.08 -11.20
CA SER A 501 7.34 -3.45 -11.66
C SER A 501 7.72 -4.43 -10.54
N ALA A 502 7.55 -4.04 -9.28
CA ALA A 502 7.96 -4.84 -8.14
C ALA A 502 7.17 -6.13 -8.04
N GLN A 503 7.84 -7.22 -7.65
CA GLN A 503 7.22 -8.53 -7.45
C GLN A 503 6.85 -8.76 -5.99
N THR A 504 7.60 -8.17 -5.06
CA THR A 504 7.36 -8.28 -3.63
C THR A 504 7.18 -6.88 -3.03
N VAL A 505 6.18 -6.74 -2.18
CA VAL A 505 6.00 -5.56 -1.35
C VAL A 505 6.20 -5.95 0.10
N HIS A 506 6.99 -5.18 0.84
CA HIS A 506 7.07 -5.23 2.30
C HIS A 506 6.48 -3.96 2.90
N TYR A 507 5.77 -4.06 4.02
CA TYR A 507 5.19 -2.88 4.67
C TYR A 507 4.95 -3.02 6.17
N TYR A 508 4.87 -1.88 6.85
CA TYR A 508 4.40 -1.74 8.23
C TYR A 508 3.84 -0.32 8.45
N PHE A 509 3.07 -0.11 9.51
CA PHE A 509 2.53 1.21 9.87
C PHE A 509 3.25 1.80 11.07
N ALA A 510 3.29 3.13 11.14
CA ALA A 510 3.75 3.88 12.29
C ALA A 510 2.76 5.02 12.58
N ALA A 511 2.52 5.30 13.86
CA ALA A 511 1.71 6.42 14.30
C ALA A 511 2.07 6.83 15.73
N ALA A 512 1.82 8.10 16.06
CA ALA A 512 1.94 8.63 17.40
C ALA A 512 0.72 9.49 17.77
N ASP A 513 0.51 9.68 19.08
CA ASP A 513 -0.55 10.51 19.63
C ASP A 513 -0.01 11.55 20.64
N GLU A 514 -0.85 12.54 20.97
CA GLU A 514 -0.52 13.60 21.92
C GLU A 514 -0.38 13.11 23.37
N SER A 515 -0.69 11.84 23.66
CA SER A 515 -0.40 11.23 24.98
C SER A 515 1.08 10.89 25.15
N GLY A 516 1.84 10.93 24.05
CA GLY A 516 3.26 10.58 24.00
C GLY A 516 3.52 9.14 23.57
N ARG A 517 2.48 8.40 23.14
CA ARG A 517 2.63 7.05 22.58
C ARG A 517 3.03 7.14 21.13
N ALA A 518 3.98 6.29 20.73
CA ALA A 518 4.39 6.11 19.36
C ALA A 518 4.51 4.60 19.14
N GLU A 519 3.69 4.08 18.22
CA GLU A 519 3.50 2.66 18.01
C GLU A 519 3.74 2.31 16.55
N THR A 520 4.00 1.02 16.31
CA THR A 520 4.05 0.47 14.96
C THR A 520 3.13 -0.74 14.87
N TRP A 521 2.67 -1.04 13.64
CA TRP A 521 1.99 -2.29 13.34
C TRP A 521 2.76 -3.05 12.26
N PRO A 522 3.25 -4.28 12.54
CA PRO A 522 3.25 -4.95 13.85
C PRO A 522 4.12 -4.23 14.90
N LEU A 523 3.98 -4.57 16.18
CA LEU A 523 4.59 -3.86 17.31
C LEU A 523 6.10 -3.60 17.18
N ILE A 524 6.81 -4.54 16.55
CA ILE A 524 8.27 -4.49 16.40
C ILE A 524 8.73 -3.62 15.21
N GLY A 525 7.80 -3.13 14.38
CA GLY A 525 8.06 -2.29 13.21
C GLY A 525 8.70 -3.06 12.05
N GLU A 526 9.76 -2.49 11.47
CA GLU A 526 10.45 -3.01 10.28
C GLU A 526 10.80 -4.52 10.35
N PRO A 527 11.39 -5.08 11.43
CA PRO A 527 11.67 -6.51 11.52
C PRO A 527 10.44 -7.42 11.42
N GLY A 528 9.26 -6.89 11.78
CA GLY A 528 7.98 -7.59 11.73
C GLY A 528 7.16 -7.25 10.50
N ALA A 529 7.70 -6.48 9.55
CA ALA A 529 6.99 -6.04 8.37
C ALA A 529 6.32 -7.20 7.63
N ARG A 530 5.10 -6.95 7.15
CA ARG A 530 4.34 -7.92 6.36
C ARG A 530 4.76 -7.84 4.91
N SER A 531 4.51 -8.90 4.17
CA SER A 531 4.76 -8.91 2.74
C SER A 531 3.72 -9.69 1.95
N PHE A 532 3.56 -9.27 0.71
CA PHE A 532 2.75 -9.96 -0.29
C PHE A 532 3.45 -9.89 -1.65
N GLN A 533 3.04 -10.78 -2.54
CA GLN A 533 3.53 -10.82 -3.92
C GLN A 533 2.57 -10.05 -4.82
N VAL A 534 3.09 -9.41 -5.86
CA VAL A 534 2.30 -8.78 -6.92
C VAL A 534 2.38 -9.68 -8.15
N ASP A 535 1.23 -10.05 -8.71
CA ASP A 535 1.13 -10.78 -9.97
C ASP A 535 1.57 -9.87 -11.11
N THR A 536 2.71 -10.20 -11.71
CA THR A 536 3.32 -9.41 -12.78
C THR A 536 3.01 -9.97 -14.16
N ASP A 537 1.84 -10.57 -14.39
CA ASP A 537 1.29 -10.77 -15.74
C ASP A 537 0.97 -9.41 -16.39
N LEU A 538 2.03 -8.63 -16.61
CA LEU A 538 2.03 -7.30 -17.20
C LEU A 538 2.11 -7.45 -18.71
N LEU A 539 1.29 -6.66 -19.42
CA LEU A 539 1.48 -6.43 -20.84
C LEU A 539 2.50 -5.31 -21.02
N SER A 540 3.48 -5.58 -21.89
CA SER A 540 4.47 -4.58 -22.28
C SER A 540 4.07 -3.96 -23.62
N PHE A 541 3.97 -2.64 -23.64
CA PHE A 541 3.81 -1.85 -24.86
C PHE A 541 5.09 -1.05 -25.10
N GLY A 542 5.86 -1.47 -26.11
CA GLY A 542 7.12 -0.85 -26.46
C GLY A 542 6.92 0.39 -27.34
N PHE A 543 7.46 1.52 -26.89
CA PHE A 543 7.52 2.79 -27.61
C PHE A 543 8.98 3.15 -27.90
N SER A 544 9.28 3.56 -29.13
CA SER A 544 10.61 4.07 -29.49
C SER A 544 10.81 5.50 -28.99
N GLU A 545 12.02 6.03 -29.14
CA GLU A 545 12.24 7.48 -29.05
C GLU A 545 11.41 8.23 -30.13
N GLY A 546 10.95 9.44 -29.80
CA GLY A 546 10.21 10.34 -30.69
C GLY A 546 8.72 10.52 -30.35
N TRP A 547 7.98 11.10 -31.29
CA TRP A 547 6.54 11.36 -31.14
C TRP A 547 5.70 10.13 -31.46
N HIS A 548 4.71 9.87 -30.61
CA HIS A 548 3.76 8.75 -30.72
C HIS A 548 2.33 9.23 -30.56
N LEU A 549 1.44 8.66 -31.37
CA LEU A 549 0.00 8.70 -31.12
C LEU A 549 -0.41 7.37 -30.47
N ALA A 550 -0.66 7.42 -29.17
CA ALA A 550 -0.78 6.26 -28.30
C ALA A 550 -2.12 6.21 -27.58
N GLY A 551 -2.36 5.08 -26.92
CA GLY A 551 -3.55 4.80 -26.15
C GLY A 551 -3.29 3.60 -25.23
N LEU A 552 -3.94 3.55 -24.07
CA LEU A 552 -3.72 2.51 -23.06
C LEU A 552 -4.96 1.63 -22.94
N PRO A 553 -4.87 0.31 -23.20
CA PRO A 553 -6.03 -0.61 -23.16
C PRO A 553 -6.36 -1.08 -21.73
N ALA A 554 -6.26 -0.20 -20.74
CA ALA A 554 -6.47 -0.50 -19.33
C ALA A 554 -7.23 0.66 -18.65
N ASP A 555 -8.02 0.33 -17.64
CA ASP A 555 -8.59 1.35 -16.76
C ASP A 555 -7.56 1.78 -15.72
N LEU A 556 -7.09 3.01 -15.87
CA LEU A 556 -6.05 3.63 -15.05
C LEU A 556 -6.58 4.90 -14.39
N SER A 557 -7.91 5.05 -14.27
CA SER A 557 -8.58 6.22 -13.70
C SER A 557 -8.49 6.26 -12.16
N VAL A 558 -7.27 6.18 -11.63
CA VAL A 558 -6.99 6.17 -10.20
C VAL A 558 -6.49 7.54 -9.74
N PRO A 559 -7.06 8.15 -8.69
CA PRO A 559 -6.58 9.42 -8.16
C PRO A 559 -5.08 9.38 -7.83
N GLY A 560 -4.32 10.37 -8.30
CA GLY A 560 -2.88 10.47 -8.05
C GLY A 560 -2.00 9.63 -8.97
N PHE A 561 -2.56 8.68 -9.72
CA PHE A 561 -1.84 7.94 -10.76
C PHE A 561 -1.87 8.72 -12.08
N GLY A 562 -0.71 8.88 -12.71
CA GLY A 562 -0.56 9.68 -13.91
C GLY A 562 0.37 9.06 -14.95
N PHE A 563 0.52 9.77 -16.07
CA PHE A 563 1.42 9.36 -17.15
C PHE A 563 2.89 9.27 -16.72
N SER A 564 3.30 10.04 -15.72
CA SER A 564 4.64 9.95 -15.11
C SER A 564 4.92 8.59 -14.46
N ASP A 565 3.91 7.91 -13.93
CA ASP A 565 4.08 6.59 -13.31
C ASP A 565 4.28 5.48 -14.36
N ILE A 566 3.81 5.71 -15.59
CA ILE A 566 3.92 4.79 -16.72
C ILE A 566 5.21 5.04 -17.50
N PHE A 567 5.49 6.30 -17.82
CA PHE A 567 6.57 6.68 -18.76
C PHE A 567 7.80 7.28 -18.06
N GLY A 568 7.71 7.63 -16.77
CA GLY A 568 8.81 8.22 -16.01
C GLY A 568 9.40 9.47 -16.66
N ASP A 569 10.71 9.64 -16.51
CA ASP A 569 11.46 10.78 -17.05
C ASP A 569 11.61 10.74 -18.59
N ALA A 570 11.20 9.66 -19.25
CA ALA A 570 11.31 9.55 -20.71
C ALA A 570 10.33 10.48 -21.43
N ALA A 571 9.21 10.83 -20.80
CA ALA A 571 8.21 11.80 -21.27
C ALA A 571 8.41 13.13 -20.52
N PRO A 572 9.23 14.07 -21.02
CA PRO A 572 9.55 15.32 -20.32
C PRO A 572 8.37 16.32 -20.28
N HIS A 573 7.32 16.05 -21.05
CA HIS A 573 6.15 16.90 -21.19
C HIS A 573 4.87 16.07 -21.05
N PRO A 574 3.79 16.65 -20.48
CA PRO A 574 2.53 15.95 -20.34
C PRO A 574 1.96 15.55 -21.71
N PRO A 575 1.38 14.35 -21.86
CA PRO A 575 0.69 13.96 -23.07
C PRO A 575 -0.39 14.95 -23.49
N LEU A 576 -0.59 15.07 -24.80
CA LEU A 576 -1.56 15.99 -25.41
C LEU A 576 -2.79 15.21 -25.89
N VAL A 577 -3.95 15.55 -25.36
CA VAL A 577 -5.25 15.02 -25.80
C VAL A 577 -5.96 16.05 -26.68
N PHE A 578 -6.90 15.61 -27.50
CA PHE A 578 -7.69 16.52 -28.32
C PHE A 578 -9.02 16.84 -27.67
N SER A 579 -9.36 18.12 -27.60
CA SER A 579 -10.70 18.59 -27.22
C SER A 579 -11.48 19.00 -28.45
N GLY A 580 -12.58 18.31 -28.70
CA GLY A 580 -13.54 18.66 -29.76
C GLY A 580 -14.22 20.01 -29.51
N GLU A 581 -14.38 20.44 -28.26
CA GLU A 581 -15.00 21.72 -27.93
C GLU A 581 -14.14 22.93 -28.32
N THR A 582 -12.82 22.81 -28.12
CA THR A 582 -11.87 23.89 -28.43
C THR A 582 -11.16 23.69 -29.76
N GLU A 583 -11.43 22.58 -30.45
CA GLU A 583 -10.74 22.11 -31.67
C GLU A 583 -9.21 22.20 -31.53
N GLY A 584 -8.66 21.69 -30.42
CA GLY A 584 -7.24 21.87 -30.10
C GLY A 584 -6.67 20.85 -29.12
N TYR A 585 -5.35 20.83 -29.03
CA TYR A 585 -4.62 19.95 -28.11
C TYR A 585 -4.50 20.57 -26.72
N LEU A 586 -4.78 19.77 -25.70
CA LEU A 586 -4.66 20.14 -24.29
C LEU A 586 -3.73 19.15 -23.58
N PRO A 587 -2.81 19.63 -22.71
CA PRO A 587 -2.02 18.73 -21.88
C PRO A 587 -2.91 18.01 -20.85
N THR A 588 -2.60 16.75 -20.57
CA THR A 588 -3.21 15.96 -19.52
C THR A 588 -2.14 15.20 -18.73
N GLU A 589 -2.35 15.10 -17.42
CA GLU A 589 -1.48 14.33 -16.52
C GLU A 589 -2.04 12.93 -16.24
N THR A 590 -3.36 12.75 -16.38
CA THR A 590 -4.04 11.53 -15.97
C THR A 590 -4.53 10.74 -17.20
N PRO A 591 -4.24 9.43 -17.28
CA PRO A 591 -4.82 8.57 -18.29
C PRO A 591 -6.32 8.38 -18.04
N ALA A 592 -7.09 8.17 -19.10
CA ALA A 592 -8.51 7.80 -19.02
C ALA A 592 -8.82 6.65 -19.99
N PRO A 593 -9.77 5.76 -19.65
CA PRO A 593 -10.18 4.65 -20.51
C PRO A 593 -10.54 5.12 -21.92
N GLY A 594 -9.92 4.49 -22.93
CA GLY A 594 -10.20 4.74 -24.34
C GLY A 594 -9.81 6.14 -24.85
N LEU A 595 -9.11 6.95 -24.05
CA LEU A 595 -8.56 8.22 -24.48
C LEU A 595 -7.30 8.01 -25.32
N GLY A 596 -7.28 8.58 -26.53
CA GLY A 596 -6.07 8.65 -27.34
C GLY A 596 -5.28 9.91 -27.01
N PHE A 597 -3.95 9.84 -27.07
CA PHE A 597 -3.08 10.99 -26.77
C PHE A 597 -1.82 10.99 -27.61
N TRP A 598 -1.26 12.18 -27.79
CA TRP A 598 0.07 12.41 -28.32
C TRP A 598 1.10 12.47 -27.19
N MET A 599 2.25 11.85 -27.39
CA MET A 599 3.35 11.85 -26.43
C MET A 599 4.68 11.95 -27.16
N GLU A 600 5.63 12.70 -26.60
CA GLU A 600 7.01 12.75 -27.07
C GLU A 600 7.91 12.04 -26.07
N LEU A 601 8.69 11.07 -26.54
CA LEU A 601 9.64 10.32 -25.75
C LEU A 601 11.07 10.68 -26.13
N THR A 602 11.91 10.94 -25.13
CA THR A 602 13.35 11.25 -25.29
C THR A 602 14.23 10.00 -25.32
N GLN A 603 13.65 8.84 -25.02
CA GLN A 603 14.29 7.53 -25.07
C GLN A 603 13.22 6.44 -25.19
N PRO A 604 13.56 5.23 -25.67
CA PRO A 604 12.61 4.12 -25.74
C PRO A 604 12.07 3.72 -24.35
N VAL A 605 10.79 3.36 -24.28
CA VAL A 605 10.11 2.91 -23.04
C VAL A 605 9.28 1.67 -23.32
N ASP A 606 9.40 0.68 -22.43
CA ASP A 606 8.45 -0.43 -22.34
C ASP A 606 7.42 -0.08 -21.26
N ALA A 607 6.24 0.38 -21.68
CA ALA A 607 5.15 0.70 -20.76
C ALA A 607 4.56 -0.61 -20.24
N LEU A 608 4.80 -0.89 -18.97
CA LEU A 608 4.28 -2.08 -18.30
C LEU A 608 2.90 -1.75 -17.71
N LEU A 609 1.87 -2.41 -18.26
CA LEU A 609 0.49 -2.28 -17.78
C LEU A 609 0.07 -3.61 -17.17
N GLY A 610 -0.47 -3.59 -15.97
CA GLY A 610 -1.12 -4.74 -15.34
C GLY A 610 -2.59 -4.50 -15.03
N GLY A 611 -3.24 -5.50 -14.44
CA GLY A 611 -4.57 -5.34 -13.85
C GLY A 611 -5.74 -5.58 -14.81
N SER A 612 -6.84 -4.84 -14.60
CA SER A 612 -8.10 -4.99 -15.34
C SER A 612 -8.02 -4.36 -16.74
N PHE A 613 -7.51 -5.13 -17.70
CA PHE A 613 -7.53 -4.72 -19.10
C PHE A 613 -8.96 -4.55 -19.62
N LEU A 614 -9.13 -3.55 -20.48
CA LEU A 614 -10.42 -3.25 -21.10
C LEU A 614 -10.68 -4.29 -22.20
N ASN A 615 -11.67 -5.16 -22.01
CA ASN A 615 -12.13 -6.06 -23.08
C ASN A 615 -13.11 -5.37 -24.04
N GLU A 616 -13.75 -4.30 -23.59
CA GLU A 616 -14.56 -3.35 -24.36
C GLU A 616 -14.34 -1.95 -23.77
N VAL A 617 -14.62 -0.91 -24.53
CA VAL A 617 -14.54 0.47 -24.02
C VAL A 617 -15.70 1.30 -24.54
N THR A 618 -16.32 2.10 -23.66
CA THR A 618 -17.39 3.04 -24.03
C THR A 618 -16.86 4.47 -23.92
N LEU A 619 -17.04 5.23 -25.00
CA LEU A 619 -16.50 6.57 -25.20
C LEU A 619 -17.64 7.56 -25.44
N GLU A 620 -17.60 8.71 -24.77
CA GLU A 620 -18.48 9.84 -25.10
C GLU A 620 -17.80 10.69 -26.19
N LEU A 621 -18.31 10.59 -27.42
CA LEU A 621 -17.75 11.33 -28.56
C LEU A 621 -18.39 12.71 -28.69
N SER A 622 -17.58 13.69 -29.08
CA SER A 622 -18.05 15.00 -29.56
C SER A 622 -18.40 14.94 -31.04
N GLU A 623 -19.29 15.81 -31.51
CA GLU A 623 -19.48 16.02 -32.95
C GLU A 623 -18.16 16.51 -33.56
N GLY A 624 -17.72 15.90 -34.66
CA GLY A 624 -16.44 16.19 -35.31
C GLY A 624 -15.35 15.14 -35.03
N TRP A 625 -14.09 15.61 -35.02
CA TRP A 625 -12.92 14.75 -34.82
C TRP A 625 -12.72 14.40 -33.35
N ASN A 626 -12.48 13.12 -33.07
CA ASN A 626 -12.18 12.62 -31.74
C ASN A 626 -10.88 11.82 -31.77
N LEU A 627 -10.06 11.98 -30.72
CA LEU A 627 -8.83 11.22 -30.53
C LEU A 627 -9.04 10.14 -29.47
N ILE A 628 -8.96 8.88 -29.88
CA ILE A 628 -9.42 7.73 -29.10
C ILE A 628 -8.37 6.61 -29.03
N SER A 629 -8.60 5.63 -28.15
CA SER A 629 -7.86 4.38 -28.01
C SER A 629 -8.83 3.20 -27.94
N GLY A 630 -8.37 2.03 -28.37
CA GLY A 630 -9.13 0.78 -28.31
C GLY A 630 -8.94 -0.04 -27.02
N PRO A 631 -9.74 -1.10 -26.86
CA PRO A 631 -9.57 -2.13 -25.83
C PRO A 631 -8.36 -3.04 -26.13
N LEU A 632 -8.14 -4.07 -25.30
CA LEU A 632 -7.03 -5.02 -25.43
C LEU A 632 -7.14 -5.92 -26.69
N GLY A 633 -8.32 -6.05 -27.27
CA GLY A 633 -8.54 -6.75 -28.53
C GLY A 633 -8.66 -5.80 -29.73
N VAL A 634 -8.41 -6.33 -30.93
CA VAL A 634 -8.54 -5.58 -32.19
C VAL A 634 -10.02 -5.35 -32.51
N VAL A 635 -10.42 -4.12 -32.80
CA VAL A 635 -11.79 -3.74 -33.16
C VAL A 635 -11.85 -3.36 -34.64
N GLY A 636 -12.71 -3.99 -35.44
CA GLY A 636 -12.96 -3.59 -36.82
C GLY A 636 -13.85 -2.34 -36.88
N PHE A 637 -13.42 -1.30 -37.58
CA PHE A 637 -14.11 -0.01 -37.61
C PHE A 637 -15.50 -0.10 -38.25
N ASP A 638 -15.62 -0.86 -39.34
CA ASP A 638 -16.92 -1.04 -40.02
C ASP A 638 -17.92 -1.82 -39.17
N GLY A 639 -17.43 -2.74 -38.33
CA GLY A 639 -18.27 -3.44 -37.35
C GLY A 639 -18.75 -2.48 -36.25
N ALA A 640 -17.85 -1.66 -35.70
CA ALA A 640 -18.20 -0.63 -34.72
C ALA A 640 -19.21 0.39 -35.29
N GLN A 641 -19.15 0.70 -36.59
CA GLN A 641 -20.14 1.58 -37.22
C GLN A 641 -21.56 0.96 -37.26
N GLN A 642 -21.69 -0.37 -37.34
CA GLN A 642 -23.02 -1.01 -37.34
C GLN A 642 -23.75 -0.79 -36.00
N SER A 643 -23.00 -0.74 -34.91
CA SER A 643 -23.52 -0.45 -33.57
C SER A 643 -23.56 1.05 -33.25
N ALA A 644 -22.74 1.86 -33.95
CA ALA A 644 -22.65 3.31 -33.80
C ALA A 644 -22.77 4.04 -35.16
N PRO A 645 -24.00 4.24 -35.69
CA PRO A 645 -24.22 4.84 -37.01
C PRO A 645 -23.78 6.31 -37.12
N GLN A 646 -23.48 6.98 -36.01
CA GLN A 646 -22.89 8.31 -35.99
C GLN A 646 -21.43 8.35 -36.45
N LEU A 647 -20.73 7.20 -36.49
CA LEU A 647 -19.36 7.13 -37.00
C LEU A 647 -19.34 7.25 -38.53
N VAL A 648 -18.45 8.09 -39.06
CA VAL A 648 -18.36 8.32 -40.50
C VAL A 648 -17.36 7.35 -41.15
N THR A 649 -17.82 6.58 -42.13
CA THR A 649 -16.99 5.63 -42.89
C THR A 649 -15.77 6.31 -43.54
N GLY A 650 -14.62 5.62 -43.51
CA GLY A 650 -13.38 6.10 -44.11
C GLY A 650 -12.66 7.20 -43.31
N THR A 651 -13.09 7.44 -42.07
CA THR A 651 -12.49 8.46 -41.19
C THR A 651 -11.59 7.91 -40.08
N LEU A 652 -11.24 6.62 -40.11
CA LEU A 652 -10.27 6.07 -39.16
C LEU A 652 -8.83 6.35 -39.63
N TYR A 653 -8.13 7.20 -38.90
CA TYR A 653 -6.73 7.54 -39.17
C TYR A 653 -5.85 7.25 -37.96
N ARG A 654 -4.60 6.90 -38.22
CA ARG A 654 -3.53 6.88 -37.21
C ARG A 654 -2.34 7.68 -37.66
N HIS A 655 -1.43 7.93 -36.73
CA HIS A 655 -0.24 8.70 -37.01
C HIS A 655 1.04 7.89 -36.71
N GLY A 656 1.95 7.81 -37.70
CA GLY A 656 3.34 7.33 -37.54
C GLY A 656 4.32 8.46 -37.90
N ALA A 657 5.33 8.20 -38.75
CA ALA A 657 6.11 9.29 -39.36
C ALA A 657 5.33 10.10 -40.42
N ALA A 658 4.20 9.55 -40.89
CA ALA A 658 3.20 10.20 -41.73
C ALA A 658 1.80 9.73 -41.30
N LEU A 659 0.77 10.50 -41.68
CA LEU A 659 -0.64 10.12 -41.47
C LEU A 659 -1.01 8.88 -42.29
N GLN A 660 -1.76 7.95 -41.72
CA GLN A 660 -2.16 6.69 -42.37
C GLN A 660 -3.64 6.41 -42.12
N ARG A 661 -4.32 5.80 -43.10
CA ARG A 661 -5.68 5.28 -42.94
C ARG A 661 -5.62 3.84 -42.47
N ASP A 662 -6.39 3.50 -41.45
CA ASP A 662 -6.54 2.14 -40.95
C ASP A 662 -8.01 1.71 -41.03
N THR A 663 -8.25 0.41 -40.85
CA THR A 663 -9.60 -0.20 -40.82
C THR A 663 -9.88 -0.90 -39.49
N GLU A 664 -8.88 -0.96 -38.63
CA GLU A 664 -8.91 -1.67 -37.36
C GLU A 664 -8.24 -0.80 -36.27
N ILE A 665 -8.81 -0.83 -35.08
CA ILE A 665 -8.27 -0.21 -33.88
C ILE A 665 -7.53 -1.29 -33.11
N ALA A 666 -6.20 -1.19 -33.07
CA ALA A 666 -5.34 -2.13 -32.35
C ALA A 666 -5.01 -1.62 -30.93
N PRO A 667 -4.78 -2.53 -29.97
CA PRO A 667 -4.41 -2.15 -28.60
C PRO A 667 -3.07 -1.39 -28.57
N GLY A 668 -2.95 -0.45 -27.62
CA GLY A 668 -1.70 0.30 -27.40
C GLY A 668 -1.49 1.50 -28.35
N ARG A 669 -2.46 1.83 -29.20
CA ARG A 669 -2.36 2.87 -30.23
C ARG A 669 -3.49 3.88 -30.13
N GLY A 670 -3.19 5.13 -30.51
CA GLY A 670 -4.18 6.18 -30.65
C GLY A 670 -4.69 6.31 -32.08
N TYR A 671 -5.96 6.66 -32.23
CA TYR A 671 -6.65 6.79 -33.51
C TYR A 671 -7.52 8.05 -33.55
N TRP A 672 -7.62 8.63 -34.73
CA TRP A 672 -8.62 9.63 -35.07
C TRP A 672 -9.82 8.97 -35.70
N LEU A 673 -11.02 9.38 -35.29
CA LEU A 673 -12.26 9.08 -35.98
C LEU A 673 -13.16 10.32 -36.03
N TYR A 674 -14.09 10.33 -36.97
CA TYR A 674 -15.08 11.40 -37.08
C TYR A 674 -16.47 10.91 -36.67
N ALA A 675 -17.12 11.65 -35.78
CA ALA A 675 -18.51 11.43 -35.39
C ALA A 675 -19.39 12.54 -36.00
N ALA A 676 -20.43 12.15 -36.74
CA ALA A 676 -21.39 13.09 -37.34
C ALA A 676 -22.29 13.75 -36.30
N GLU A 677 -22.46 13.13 -35.14
CA GLU A 677 -23.22 13.64 -33.99
C GLU A 677 -22.54 13.20 -32.70
N ALA A 678 -22.67 14.00 -31.64
CA ALA A 678 -22.15 13.66 -30.32
C ALA A 678 -22.93 12.51 -29.66
N GLY A 679 -22.25 11.66 -28.90
CA GLY A 679 -22.88 10.61 -28.11
C GLY A 679 -21.99 9.40 -27.82
N PRO A 680 -22.50 8.43 -27.04
CA PRO A 680 -21.74 7.27 -26.61
C PRO A 680 -21.49 6.29 -27.76
N VAL A 681 -20.28 5.73 -27.81
CA VAL A 681 -19.87 4.64 -28.70
C VAL A 681 -19.14 3.57 -27.89
N THR A 682 -19.55 2.30 -28.06
CA THR A 682 -18.87 1.16 -27.46
C THR A 682 -18.05 0.43 -28.52
N LEU A 683 -16.75 0.25 -28.27
CA LEU A 683 -15.82 -0.46 -29.15
C LEU A 683 -15.58 -1.89 -28.62
N ASN A 684 -15.89 -2.90 -29.44
CA ASN A 684 -15.81 -4.31 -29.05
C ASN A 684 -14.89 -5.12 -29.98
N PRO A 685 -13.95 -5.94 -29.46
CA PRO A 685 -13.08 -6.77 -30.30
C PRO A 685 -13.76 -7.82 -31.18
N GLY A 686 -15.07 -8.03 -30.98
CA GLY A 686 -15.91 -8.91 -31.79
C GLY A 686 -16.55 -8.23 -33.00
N ASP A 687 -16.36 -6.92 -33.16
CA ASP A 687 -16.86 -6.16 -34.31
C ASP A 687 -16.01 -6.51 -35.55
N ASP A 688 -16.42 -7.53 -36.30
CA ASP A 688 -15.76 -7.98 -37.53
C ASP A 688 -16.21 -7.13 -38.72
N GLY A 689 -15.44 -6.07 -38.99
CA GLY A 689 -15.55 -5.31 -40.22
C GLY A 689 -14.91 -6.09 -41.38
N GLY A 690 -15.71 -6.48 -42.38
CA GLY A 690 -15.16 -6.89 -43.67
C GLY A 690 -14.30 -5.77 -44.24
N ARG A 691 -13.18 -6.10 -44.91
CA ARG A 691 -12.36 -5.12 -45.63
C ARG A 691 -13.18 -4.49 -46.77
N ASP A 692 -14.02 -3.52 -46.50
CA ASP A 692 -14.60 -2.70 -47.56
C ASP A 692 -13.91 -1.34 -47.61
N SER A 693 -13.43 -1.07 -48.80
CA SER A 693 -12.40 -0.11 -49.10
C SER A 693 -12.88 1.32 -48.86
N ALA A 694 -11.93 2.18 -48.46
CA ALA A 694 -11.91 3.60 -48.82
C ALA A 694 -12.56 3.85 -50.21
N PRO A 695 -13.15 5.04 -50.45
CA PRO A 695 -13.86 5.36 -51.69
C PRO A 695 -13.13 4.76 -52.90
N ALA A 696 -13.87 3.93 -53.65
CA ALA A 696 -13.34 2.91 -54.53
C ALA A 696 -12.14 3.42 -55.33
N SER A 697 -11.02 2.69 -55.31
CA SER A 697 -9.79 3.06 -56.02
C SER A 697 -10.03 3.40 -57.48
N GLU A 698 -11.06 2.79 -58.11
CA GLU A 698 -11.52 3.06 -59.47
C GLU A 698 -12.03 4.50 -59.68
N MET A 699 -12.67 5.13 -58.69
CA MET A 699 -13.12 6.54 -58.78
C MET A 699 -11.93 7.49 -58.81
N LEU A 700 -10.91 7.22 -57.98
CA LEU A 700 -9.72 8.07 -57.85
C LEU A 700 -8.86 8.09 -59.13
N GLU A 701 -9.03 7.11 -60.03
CA GLU A 701 -8.37 7.09 -61.35
C GLU A 701 -8.76 8.28 -62.24
N GLN A 702 -9.91 8.92 -61.96
CA GLN A 702 -10.39 10.10 -62.69
C GLN A 702 -9.75 11.41 -62.20
N PHE A 703 -9.03 11.38 -61.08
CA PHE A 703 -8.36 12.54 -60.51
C PHE A 703 -6.87 12.48 -60.79
N THR A 704 -6.24 13.65 -60.93
CA THR A 704 -4.78 13.76 -60.93
C THR A 704 -4.27 13.53 -59.51
N ARG A 705 -3.34 12.59 -59.35
CA ARG A 705 -2.76 12.19 -58.06
C ARG A 705 -1.44 12.93 -57.79
N LEU A 706 -1.33 13.49 -56.59
CA LEU A 706 -0.13 14.10 -56.03
C LEU A 706 0.38 13.23 -54.87
N GLN A 707 1.65 12.88 -54.90
CA GLN A 707 2.31 12.09 -53.87
C GLN A 707 3.52 12.83 -53.33
N PHE A 708 3.58 13.01 -52.01
CA PHE A 708 4.75 13.52 -51.31
C PHE A 708 5.49 12.36 -50.66
N THR A 709 6.79 12.26 -50.89
CA THR A 709 7.65 11.21 -50.34
C THR A 709 8.91 11.83 -49.75
N ALA A 710 9.20 11.58 -48.47
CA ALA A 710 10.43 12.00 -47.80
C ALA A 710 11.42 10.83 -47.73
N GLY A 711 12.69 11.08 -48.09
CA GLY A 711 13.72 10.03 -48.10
C GLY A 711 13.39 8.86 -49.03
N ASP A 712 13.82 7.65 -48.66
CA ASP A 712 13.69 6.46 -49.53
C ASP A 712 12.29 5.81 -49.52
N ASP A 713 11.51 5.95 -48.43
CA ASP A 713 10.25 5.17 -48.26
C ASP A 713 9.09 5.90 -47.53
N LEU A 714 9.28 7.10 -46.96
CA LEU A 714 8.23 7.75 -46.17
C LEU A 714 7.25 8.53 -47.05
N ALA A 715 6.08 7.98 -47.31
CA ALA A 715 5.06 8.60 -48.16
C ALA A 715 3.89 9.21 -47.35
N ALA A 716 3.50 10.45 -47.67
CA ALA A 716 2.25 11.05 -47.19
C ALA A 716 1.03 10.35 -47.81
N LEU A 717 -0.16 10.56 -47.25
CA LEU A 717 -1.38 10.18 -47.97
C LEU A 717 -1.51 10.98 -49.28
N PRO A 718 -1.85 10.33 -50.41
CA PRO A 718 -1.95 11.00 -51.69
C PRO A 718 -3.08 12.04 -51.71
N LEU A 719 -2.83 13.16 -52.39
CA LEU A 719 -3.84 14.19 -52.65
C LEU A 719 -4.36 14.05 -54.07
N PHE A 720 -5.63 14.39 -54.29
CA PHE A 720 -6.29 14.23 -55.58
C PHE A 720 -6.94 15.55 -56.02
N PHE A 721 -6.77 15.91 -57.30
CA PHE A 721 -7.39 17.11 -57.86
C PHE A 721 -7.80 16.96 -59.32
N GLU A 722 -8.50 17.97 -59.87
CA GLU A 722 -8.88 18.05 -61.29
C GLU A 722 -9.88 16.98 -61.80
N GLY A 723 -10.51 16.21 -60.91
CA GLY A 723 -11.57 15.26 -61.24
C GLY A 723 -12.97 15.74 -60.83
N ALA A 724 -13.97 14.88 -61.00
CA ALA A 724 -15.34 15.12 -60.55
C ALA A 724 -15.86 13.90 -59.78
N LEU A 725 -16.56 14.13 -58.67
CA LEU A 725 -17.20 13.06 -57.91
C LEU A 725 -18.45 12.56 -58.65
N GLY A 726 -18.66 11.24 -58.64
CA GLY A 726 -19.91 10.65 -59.13
C GLY A 726 -21.09 10.94 -58.20
N ASP A 727 -22.33 10.74 -58.69
CA ASP A 727 -23.55 11.00 -57.92
C ASP A 727 -23.62 10.18 -56.61
N GLU A 728 -23.08 8.95 -56.59
CA GLU A 728 -23.04 8.10 -55.39
C GLU A 728 -21.97 8.55 -54.38
N ASP A 729 -20.80 8.99 -54.85
CA ASP A 729 -19.71 9.46 -54.00
C ASP A 729 -20.00 10.85 -53.41
N ALA A 730 -20.68 11.70 -54.18
CA ALA A 730 -21.18 12.99 -53.70
C ALA A 730 -22.22 12.85 -52.58
N ALA A 731 -22.82 11.66 -52.41
CA ALA A 731 -23.75 11.37 -51.33
C ALA A 731 -23.06 10.91 -50.03
N LEU A 732 -21.75 10.64 -50.05
CA LEU A 732 -20.98 10.36 -48.84
C LEU A 732 -20.91 11.58 -47.92
N HIS A 733 -20.71 11.33 -46.63
CA HIS A 733 -20.57 12.40 -45.66
C HIS A 733 -19.37 13.29 -46.00
N PRO A 734 -19.46 14.64 -45.92
CA PRO A 734 -18.37 15.53 -46.32
C PRO A 734 -17.04 15.28 -45.59
N ALA A 735 -17.10 14.76 -44.36
CA ALA A 735 -15.93 14.44 -43.55
C ALA A 735 -15.07 13.29 -44.10
N THR A 736 -15.61 12.44 -44.98
CA THR A 736 -14.84 11.38 -45.68
C THR A 736 -13.67 11.96 -46.47
N TRP A 737 -13.78 13.23 -46.90
CA TRP A 737 -12.78 13.94 -47.70
C TRP A 737 -11.84 14.83 -46.86
N LEU A 738 -12.00 14.82 -45.53
CA LEU A 738 -11.18 15.60 -44.59
C LEU A 738 -10.07 14.73 -43.99
N PHE A 739 -8.95 15.38 -43.69
CA PHE A 739 -7.97 14.86 -42.76
C PHE A 739 -8.33 15.22 -41.31
N PRO A 740 -7.90 14.41 -40.33
CA PRO A 740 -7.96 14.77 -38.93
C PRO A 740 -7.08 16.00 -38.63
N PRO A 741 -7.23 16.62 -37.45
CA PRO A 741 -6.37 17.70 -37.00
C PRO A 741 -4.88 17.37 -37.19
N ALA A 742 -4.08 18.36 -37.60
CA ALA A 742 -2.65 18.17 -37.78
C ALA A 742 -1.97 17.75 -36.50
N ALA A 743 -0.87 16.99 -36.60
CA ALA A 743 -0.07 16.64 -35.43
C ALA A 743 0.37 17.90 -34.65
N PRO A 744 0.61 17.79 -33.32
CA PRO A 744 1.08 18.90 -32.51
C PRO A 744 2.28 19.62 -33.13
N VAL A 745 2.38 20.93 -32.86
CA VAL A 745 3.52 21.73 -33.30
C VAL A 745 4.80 21.14 -32.70
N GLY A 746 5.78 20.84 -33.54
CA GLY A 746 7.05 20.20 -33.13
C GLY A 746 7.16 18.72 -33.51
N ALA A 747 6.04 18.03 -33.76
CA ALA A 747 6.08 16.64 -34.24
C ALA A 747 6.72 16.58 -35.65
N PRO A 748 7.81 15.81 -35.87
CA PRO A 748 8.57 15.78 -37.12
C PRO A 748 7.88 14.88 -38.16
N VAL A 749 6.68 15.25 -38.56
CA VAL A 749 5.79 14.43 -39.39
C VAL A 749 5.69 14.97 -40.81
N LEU A 750 5.61 14.06 -41.79
CA LEU A 750 5.25 14.43 -43.15
C LEU A 750 3.73 14.59 -43.26
N ASP A 751 3.26 15.83 -43.44
CA ASP A 751 1.83 16.17 -43.55
C ASP A 751 1.62 17.15 -44.71
N ALA A 752 0.82 16.75 -45.70
CA ALA A 752 0.49 17.55 -46.87
C ALA A 752 -1.03 17.62 -47.01
N ARG A 753 -1.59 18.83 -47.13
CA ARG A 753 -3.05 19.04 -47.09
C ARG A 753 -3.49 20.05 -48.12
N LEU A 754 -4.61 19.79 -48.78
CA LEU A 754 -5.30 20.78 -49.59
C LEU A 754 -5.99 21.81 -48.68
N ALA A 755 -6.31 22.97 -49.25
CA ALA A 755 -7.07 24.01 -48.55
C ALA A 755 -8.33 23.45 -47.85
N GLY A 756 -8.49 23.81 -46.57
CA GLY A 756 -9.58 23.32 -45.71
C GLY A 756 -9.38 21.90 -45.17
N ASP A 757 -8.11 21.49 -44.96
CA ASP A 757 -7.72 20.17 -44.42
C ASP A 757 -8.26 18.99 -45.24
N ARG A 758 -8.28 19.14 -46.57
CA ARG A 758 -8.81 18.13 -47.49
C ARG A 758 -7.72 17.33 -48.15
N TRP A 759 -8.10 16.15 -48.64
CA TRP A 759 -7.24 15.32 -49.49
C TRP A 759 -7.76 15.18 -50.94
N LEU A 760 -8.96 15.70 -51.23
CA LEU A 760 -9.56 15.74 -52.57
C LEU A 760 -10.14 17.13 -52.90
N ALA A 761 -9.95 17.60 -54.14
CA ALA A 761 -10.56 18.83 -54.66
C ALA A 761 -10.97 18.73 -56.15
N GLU A 762 -12.18 19.14 -56.51
CA GLU A 762 -12.66 19.20 -57.91
C GLU A 762 -12.20 20.49 -58.63
N ALA A 763 -11.00 20.99 -58.31
CA ALA A 763 -10.41 22.21 -58.86
C ALA A 763 -9.23 21.89 -59.77
N ASP A 764 -9.01 22.73 -60.80
CA ASP A 764 -7.89 22.64 -61.74
C ASP A 764 -6.57 23.22 -61.20
N THR A 765 -6.65 23.86 -60.03
CA THR A 765 -5.55 24.45 -59.30
C THR A 765 -5.74 24.18 -57.82
N VAL A 766 -4.68 23.73 -57.15
CA VAL A 766 -4.70 23.41 -55.73
C VAL A 766 -3.57 24.11 -54.99
N HIS A 767 -3.88 24.57 -53.78
CA HIS A 767 -2.92 25.06 -52.81
C HIS A 767 -2.76 24.03 -51.70
N ILE A 768 -1.52 23.63 -51.46
CA ILE A 768 -1.16 22.55 -50.56
C ILE A 768 -0.29 23.14 -49.45
N SER A 769 -0.74 23.04 -48.21
CA SER A 769 0.13 23.26 -47.06
C SER A 769 0.99 22.02 -46.84
N LEU A 770 2.28 22.21 -46.61
CA LEU A 770 3.26 21.15 -46.44
C LEU A 770 4.03 21.32 -45.13
N ARG A 771 4.04 20.28 -44.31
CA ARG A 771 4.96 20.10 -43.19
C ARG A 771 5.95 19.01 -43.56
N GLN A 772 7.22 19.38 -43.67
CA GLN A 772 8.29 18.43 -43.97
C GLN A 772 8.81 17.79 -42.67
N PRO A 773 9.10 16.48 -42.68
CA PRO A 773 9.66 15.81 -41.51
C PRO A 773 11.12 16.24 -41.28
N LEU A 774 11.56 16.14 -40.03
CA LEU A 774 12.93 16.45 -39.62
C LEU A 774 13.68 15.16 -39.26
N ASP A 775 14.99 15.12 -39.47
CA ASP A 775 15.87 14.08 -38.94
C ASP A 775 16.17 14.28 -37.44
N ALA A 776 16.93 13.36 -36.85
CA ALA A 776 17.28 13.39 -35.42
C ALA A 776 18.08 14.65 -35.02
N GLU A 777 18.78 15.27 -35.99
CA GLU A 777 19.53 16.51 -35.81
C GLU A 777 18.71 17.78 -36.09
N GLY A 778 17.42 17.63 -36.45
CA GLY A 778 16.49 18.73 -36.71
C GLY A 778 16.60 19.33 -38.11
N ALA A 779 17.26 18.67 -39.07
CA ALA A 779 17.31 19.08 -40.45
C ALA A 779 16.15 18.48 -41.25
N ALA A 780 15.60 19.24 -42.21
CA ALA A 780 14.51 18.75 -43.04
C ALA A 780 14.97 17.59 -43.92
N ILE A 781 14.21 16.49 -43.88
CA ILE A 781 14.42 15.36 -44.78
C ILE A 781 13.93 15.77 -46.17
N PRO A 782 14.70 15.55 -47.25
CA PRO A 782 14.30 15.92 -48.60
C PRO A 782 12.95 15.29 -48.98
N VAL A 783 12.01 16.14 -49.42
CA VAL A 783 10.68 15.72 -49.86
C VAL A 783 10.60 15.80 -51.38
N THR A 784 10.16 14.73 -52.02
CA THR A 784 9.85 14.68 -53.44
C THR A 784 8.34 14.75 -53.64
N LEU A 785 7.89 15.66 -54.49
CA LEU A 785 6.52 15.70 -55.00
C LEU A 785 6.48 15.02 -56.37
N SER A 786 5.71 13.94 -56.49
CA SER A 786 5.43 13.26 -57.74
C SER A 786 3.98 13.46 -58.16
N LEU A 787 3.78 13.78 -59.44
CA LEU A 787 2.46 13.92 -60.06
C LEU A 787 2.22 12.79 -61.06
N SER A 788 1.06 12.15 -60.96
CA SER A 788 0.59 11.13 -61.90
C SER A 788 -0.86 11.43 -62.33
N ALA A 789 -1.06 11.66 -63.62
CA ALA A 789 -2.34 12.00 -64.24
C ALA A 789 -3.38 10.88 -64.20
N SER A 790 -4.64 11.31 -64.29
CA SER A 790 -5.77 10.50 -64.75
C SER A 790 -5.66 10.20 -66.26
N GLU A 791 -6.37 9.19 -66.78
CA GLU A 791 -6.42 8.89 -68.23
C GLU A 791 -6.80 10.11 -69.10
N GLN A 792 -7.52 11.09 -68.55
CA GLN A 792 -7.95 12.29 -69.27
C GLN A 792 -6.86 13.36 -69.40
N THR A 793 -5.72 13.18 -68.71
CA THR A 793 -4.73 14.24 -68.45
C THR A 793 -3.30 13.83 -68.79
N GLU A 794 -3.13 12.74 -69.55
CA GLU A 794 -1.85 12.05 -69.81
C GLU A 794 -0.76 12.94 -70.44
N ASP A 795 -1.13 13.92 -71.28
CA ASP A 795 -0.22 14.88 -71.95
C ASP A 795 -0.26 16.31 -71.35
N ALA A 796 -0.84 16.49 -70.17
CA ALA A 796 -0.97 17.82 -69.57
C ALA A 796 0.38 18.37 -69.08
N PHE A 797 0.58 19.67 -69.28
CA PHE A 797 1.72 20.43 -68.74
C PHE A 797 1.29 21.06 -67.42
N TYR A 798 2.06 20.84 -66.36
CA TYR A 798 1.76 21.36 -65.02
C TYR A 798 2.86 22.33 -64.58
N GLU A 799 2.45 23.36 -63.87
CA GLU A 799 3.36 24.30 -63.21
C GLU A 799 3.20 24.14 -61.69
N ILE A 800 4.36 24.13 -61.00
CA ILE A 800 4.46 24.08 -59.54
C ILE A 800 5.11 25.37 -59.08
N LEU A 801 4.46 26.05 -58.13
CA LEU A 801 5.00 27.22 -57.46
C LEU A 801 5.26 26.89 -55.99
N LEU A 802 6.49 27.16 -55.53
CA LEU A 802 6.96 26.82 -54.19
C LEU A 802 7.07 28.07 -53.34
N PHE A 803 6.45 28.01 -52.17
CA PHE A 803 6.38 29.11 -51.22
C PHE A 803 7.10 28.73 -49.92
N SER A 804 7.68 29.75 -49.30
CA SER A 804 8.27 29.71 -47.96
C SER A 804 7.87 30.99 -47.26
N ASP A 805 7.25 30.91 -46.08
CA ASP A 805 6.74 32.04 -45.32
C ASP A 805 5.80 32.95 -46.15
N GLY A 806 5.08 32.36 -47.11
CA GLY A 806 4.17 33.07 -48.02
C GLY A 806 4.84 33.87 -49.14
N GLU A 807 6.16 33.77 -49.31
CA GLU A 807 6.89 34.34 -50.45
C GLU A 807 7.20 33.26 -51.51
N LEU A 808 6.92 33.59 -52.78
CA LEU A 808 7.30 32.74 -53.90
C LEU A 808 8.82 32.82 -54.08
N PHE A 809 9.50 31.67 -53.98
CA PHE A 809 10.96 31.65 -54.12
C PHE A 809 11.46 30.69 -55.21
N SER A 810 10.66 29.71 -55.62
CA SER A 810 11.01 28.79 -56.70
C SER A 810 9.77 28.29 -57.44
N GLY A 811 9.96 27.79 -58.65
CA GLY A 811 8.92 27.10 -59.41
C GLY A 811 9.52 26.12 -60.39
N ASP A 812 8.80 25.05 -60.67
CA ASP A 812 9.17 24.02 -61.63
C ASP A 812 8.00 23.73 -62.57
N ALA A 813 8.26 23.16 -63.74
CA ALA A 813 7.22 22.86 -64.71
C ALA A 813 7.59 21.64 -65.56
N GLY A 814 6.61 20.76 -65.78
CA GLY A 814 6.85 19.49 -66.47
C GLY A 814 5.62 18.94 -67.16
N PHE A 815 5.84 18.08 -68.14
CA PHE A 815 4.80 17.21 -68.68
C PHE A 815 4.56 16.06 -67.71
N ASN A 816 3.30 15.67 -67.56
CA ASN A 816 2.95 14.49 -66.80
C ASN A 816 3.56 13.19 -67.42
N PRO A 817 3.97 12.20 -66.60
CA PRO A 817 4.24 12.30 -65.17
C PRO A 817 5.56 13.07 -64.93
N PHE A 818 5.60 13.87 -63.87
CA PHE A 818 6.82 14.55 -63.45
C PHE A 818 6.99 14.50 -61.93
N SER A 819 8.23 14.70 -61.49
CA SER A 819 8.61 14.66 -60.09
C SER A 819 9.61 15.77 -59.82
N VAL A 820 9.43 16.48 -58.70
CA VAL A 820 10.30 17.57 -58.26
C VAL A 820 10.72 17.36 -56.81
N GLU A 821 12.00 17.57 -56.52
CA GLU A 821 12.51 17.62 -55.16
C GLU A 821 12.23 19.01 -54.58
N LEU A 822 11.55 19.05 -53.44
CA LEU A 822 11.15 20.26 -52.76
C LEU A 822 12.29 20.76 -51.88
N PRO A 823 12.62 22.07 -51.92
CA PRO A 823 13.57 22.66 -50.99
C PRO A 823 13.09 22.51 -49.54
N ALA A 824 14.02 22.30 -48.61
CA ALA A 824 13.77 22.19 -47.18
C ALA A 824 12.93 23.33 -46.57
N ALA A 825 13.01 24.53 -47.15
CA ALA A 825 12.28 25.71 -46.68
C ALA A 825 10.82 25.79 -47.18
N ALA A 826 10.39 24.91 -48.09
CA ALA A 826 9.07 24.98 -48.68
C ALA A 826 7.99 24.53 -47.67
N ASP A 827 7.06 25.44 -47.36
CA ASP A 827 5.92 25.21 -46.46
C ASP A 827 4.57 25.19 -47.19
N SER A 828 4.55 25.62 -48.46
CA SER A 828 3.38 25.60 -49.32
C SER A 828 3.74 25.38 -50.78
N VAL A 829 2.84 24.68 -51.48
CA VAL A 829 2.95 24.34 -52.89
C VAL A 829 1.64 24.69 -53.61
N ILE A 830 1.73 25.39 -54.74
CA ILE A 830 0.59 25.54 -55.67
C ILE A 830 0.86 24.70 -56.91
N VAL A 831 -0.12 23.89 -57.31
CA VAL A 831 -0.08 23.08 -58.52
C VAL A 831 -1.26 23.44 -59.41
N PHE A 832 -0.99 23.73 -60.69
CA PHE A 832 -2.05 24.00 -61.68
C PHE A 832 -1.67 23.55 -63.08
N ARG A 833 -2.68 23.31 -63.91
CA ARG A 833 -2.49 23.00 -65.34
C ARG A 833 -2.15 24.25 -66.14
N SER A 834 -1.13 24.13 -66.99
CA SER A 834 -0.69 25.12 -67.96
C SER A 834 -0.92 24.57 -69.39
N GLY A 835 -1.37 25.42 -70.33
CA GLY A 835 -1.70 24.99 -71.70
C GLY A 835 -0.45 24.57 -72.51
N PRO A 836 -0.58 23.79 -73.60
CA PRO A 836 0.56 23.30 -74.35
C PRO A 836 1.42 24.46 -74.87
N LEU A 837 2.71 24.43 -74.54
CA LEU A 837 3.74 25.31 -75.07
C LEU A 837 3.85 25.11 -76.59
N SER A 838 3.09 25.87 -77.38
CA SER A 838 3.39 26.04 -78.79
C SER A 838 4.79 26.69 -78.91
N ALA A 839 5.68 26.01 -79.65
CA ALA A 839 7.04 26.41 -80.05
C ALA A 839 7.20 27.93 -80.25
N PRO A 840 8.38 28.54 -79.98
CA PRO A 840 8.53 29.97 -79.74
C PRO A 840 7.95 30.78 -80.91
N ALA A 841 6.72 31.22 -80.75
CA ALA A 841 6.09 32.13 -81.67
C ALA A 841 6.91 33.41 -81.61
N GLN A 842 7.35 33.89 -82.77
CA GLN A 842 7.76 35.29 -82.93
C GLN A 842 6.79 36.15 -82.13
N GLN A 843 7.34 36.93 -81.20
CA GLN A 843 6.64 37.82 -80.29
C GLN A 843 5.53 38.58 -81.03
N GLU A 844 4.31 38.05 -81.07
CA GLU A 844 3.15 38.79 -81.53
C GLU A 844 2.93 39.85 -80.46
N ARG A 845 3.29 41.08 -80.82
CA ARG A 845 3.05 42.24 -79.96
C ARG A 845 1.57 42.22 -79.58
N PRO A 846 1.23 42.31 -78.27
CA PRO A 846 -0.15 42.47 -77.84
C PRO A 846 -0.81 43.58 -78.66
N ALA A 847 -2.03 43.37 -79.16
CA ALA A 847 -2.73 44.39 -79.93
C ALA A 847 -3.13 45.61 -79.08
N GLY A 848 -3.08 45.48 -77.74
CA GLY A 848 -3.36 46.52 -76.77
C GLY A 848 -2.94 46.11 -75.35
N ILE A 849 -3.12 47.01 -74.39
CA ILE A 849 -2.87 46.74 -72.97
C ILE A 849 -3.96 45.85 -72.38
N SER A 850 -3.59 44.88 -71.55
CA SER A 850 -4.53 43.99 -70.85
C SER A 850 -4.17 43.87 -69.37
N LEU A 851 -5.19 43.65 -68.53
CA LEU A 851 -5.06 43.39 -67.09
C LEU A 851 -5.83 42.09 -66.79
N ALA A 852 -5.14 41.10 -66.23
CA ALA A 852 -5.69 39.78 -65.89
C ALA A 852 -6.41 39.79 -64.54
N GLN A 853 -7.26 38.78 -64.32
CA GLN A 853 -7.83 38.54 -62.99
C GLN A 853 -6.71 38.13 -62.03
N ASN A 854 -6.73 38.62 -60.79
CA ASN A 854 -5.81 38.14 -59.78
C ASN A 854 -6.11 36.67 -59.46
N TYR A 855 -5.08 35.87 -59.22
CA TYR A 855 -5.24 34.45 -58.90
C TYR A 855 -4.33 34.05 -57.73
N PRO A 856 -4.84 33.35 -56.70
CA PRO A 856 -6.25 32.97 -56.51
C PRO A 856 -7.17 34.18 -56.24
N ASN A 857 -8.48 34.01 -56.39
CA ASN A 857 -9.50 35.00 -56.00
C ASN A 857 -10.83 34.29 -55.68
N PRO A 858 -11.26 34.20 -54.40
CA PRO A 858 -10.66 34.85 -53.23
C PRO A 858 -9.24 34.38 -52.91
N PHE A 859 -8.45 35.21 -52.23
CA PHE A 859 -7.07 34.91 -51.85
C PHE A 859 -6.83 35.09 -50.35
N ASN A 860 -5.85 34.35 -49.80
CA ASN A 860 -5.41 34.45 -48.40
C ASN A 860 -3.91 34.10 -48.27
N PRO A 861 -3.05 34.97 -47.71
CA PRO A 861 -3.08 36.42 -47.85
C PRO A 861 -2.45 36.88 -49.18
N ALA A 862 -1.94 35.97 -50.01
CA ALA A 862 -1.17 36.27 -51.21
C ALA A 862 -1.94 35.97 -52.51
N THR A 863 -1.77 36.82 -53.53
CA THR A 863 -2.31 36.64 -54.89
C THR A 863 -1.34 37.19 -55.92
N VAL A 864 -1.52 36.79 -57.18
CA VAL A 864 -0.70 37.24 -58.30
C VAL A 864 -1.56 37.97 -59.32
N ILE A 865 -1.06 39.10 -59.85
CA ILE A 865 -1.74 39.95 -60.83
C ILE A 865 -0.89 40.04 -62.09
N GLY A 866 -1.44 39.57 -63.22
CA GLY A 866 -0.81 39.67 -64.54
C GLY A 866 -1.29 40.88 -65.36
N PHE A 867 -0.40 41.50 -66.15
CA PHE A 867 -0.75 42.51 -67.16
C PHE A 867 0.16 42.43 -68.39
N GLU A 868 -0.32 42.88 -69.55
CA GLU A 868 0.43 42.83 -70.82
C GLU A 868 0.54 44.21 -71.46
N LEU A 869 1.70 44.52 -72.06
CA LEU A 869 1.99 45.79 -72.72
C LEU A 869 2.34 45.60 -74.22
N PRO A 870 1.72 46.37 -75.13
CA PRO A 870 1.99 46.30 -76.57
C PRO A 870 3.35 46.91 -76.95
N GLU A 871 3.80 47.92 -76.21
CA GLU A 871 5.07 48.62 -76.35
C GLU A 871 5.59 49.06 -74.97
N ALA A 872 6.86 49.46 -74.88
CA ALA A 872 7.42 49.90 -73.61
C ALA A 872 6.74 51.20 -73.14
N ALA A 873 6.13 51.17 -71.95
CA ALA A 873 5.30 52.26 -71.45
C ALA A 873 5.46 52.43 -69.93
N GLY A 874 5.17 53.64 -69.46
CA GLY A 874 5.04 53.92 -68.04
C GLY A 874 3.79 53.22 -67.49
N VAL A 875 3.94 52.41 -66.45
CA VAL A 875 2.87 51.69 -65.79
C VAL A 875 2.77 52.12 -64.33
N ARG A 876 1.53 52.21 -63.84
CA ARG A 876 1.22 52.30 -62.41
C ARG A 876 0.10 51.32 -62.07
N LEU A 877 0.41 50.29 -61.28
CA LEU A 877 -0.53 49.30 -60.76
C LEU A 877 -0.77 49.56 -59.27
N GLU A 878 -2.00 49.92 -58.91
CA GLU A 878 -2.38 50.33 -57.55
C GLU A 878 -3.59 49.56 -57.05
N VAL A 879 -3.63 49.30 -55.75
CA VAL A 879 -4.75 48.65 -55.05
C VAL A 879 -5.49 49.67 -54.20
N TYR A 880 -6.82 49.60 -54.23
CA TYR A 880 -7.75 50.47 -53.51
C TYR A 880 -8.77 49.66 -52.70
N SER A 881 -9.18 50.19 -51.56
CA SER A 881 -10.37 49.73 -50.84
C SER A 881 -11.66 50.12 -51.59
N LEU A 882 -12.81 49.55 -51.20
CA LEU A 882 -14.12 49.97 -51.70
C LEU A 882 -14.45 51.45 -51.42
N THR A 883 -13.85 52.05 -50.40
CA THR A 883 -14.00 53.49 -50.08
C THR A 883 -13.13 54.39 -50.98
N GLY A 884 -12.34 53.81 -51.88
CA GLY A 884 -11.46 54.55 -52.80
C GLY A 884 -10.10 54.92 -52.21
N GLN A 885 -9.77 54.46 -51.01
CA GLN A 885 -8.44 54.66 -50.40
C GLN A 885 -7.42 53.74 -51.08
N ARG A 886 -6.31 54.30 -51.57
CA ARG A 886 -5.18 53.50 -52.06
C ARG A 886 -4.50 52.78 -50.89
N VAL A 887 -4.42 51.47 -50.94
CA VAL A 887 -3.82 50.62 -49.90
C VAL A 887 -2.45 50.07 -50.28
N ALA A 888 -2.14 49.97 -51.58
CA ALA A 888 -0.81 49.57 -52.07
C ALA A 888 -0.52 50.10 -53.47
N THR A 889 0.75 50.25 -53.81
CA THR A 889 1.25 50.39 -55.19
C THR A 889 2.13 49.18 -55.46
N LEU A 890 1.76 48.37 -56.46
CA LEU A 890 2.38 47.08 -56.74
C LEU A 890 3.45 47.18 -57.84
N ALA A 891 3.27 48.09 -58.79
CA ALA A 891 4.27 48.39 -59.81
C ALA A 891 4.20 49.87 -60.21
N GLU A 892 5.34 50.52 -60.36
CA GLU A 892 5.44 51.90 -60.84
C GLU A 892 6.74 52.12 -61.63
N GLY A 893 6.65 52.61 -62.86
CA GLY A 893 7.81 52.93 -63.69
C GLY A 893 7.68 52.49 -65.15
N MET A 894 8.78 52.52 -65.90
CA MET A 894 8.82 52.05 -67.29
C MET A 894 8.94 50.53 -67.33
N HIS A 895 7.99 49.87 -68.00
CA HIS A 895 8.01 48.42 -68.23
C HIS A 895 8.20 48.15 -69.74
N ALA A 896 8.94 47.08 -70.08
CA ALA A 896 9.14 46.67 -71.46
C ALA A 896 7.86 46.10 -72.09
N ALA A 897 7.79 46.03 -73.42
CA ALA A 897 6.71 45.34 -74.12
C ALA A 897 6.69 43.85 -73.75
N GLY A 898 5.51 43.27 -73.53
CA GLY A 898 5.34 41.87 -73.14
C GLY A 898 4.45 41.66 -71.92
N LYS A 899 4.41 40.42 -71.42
CA LYS A 899 3.65 40.02 -70.23
C LYS A 899 4.45 40.30 -68.96
N HIS A 900 3.78 40.78 -67.92
CA HIS A 900 4.33 41.10 -66.60
C HIS A 900 3.44 40.50 -65.52
N THR A 901 4.06 40.09 -64.41
CA THR A 901 3.39 39.44 -63.29
C THR A 901 3.88 40.07 -61.99
N VAL A 902 2.96 40.40 -61.08
CA VAL A 902 3.27 41.06 -59.80
C VAL A 902 2.54 40.37 -58.66
N SER A 903 3.26 40.02 -57.59
CA SER A 903 2.70 39.44 -56.38
C SER A 903 2.12 40.53 -55.45
N PHE A 904 1.07 40.17 -54.71
CA PHE A 904 0.46 41.03 -53.71
C PHE A 904 0.19 40.22 -52.44
N ASN A 905 0.88 40.57 -51.35
CA ASN A 905 0.62 40.06 -50.01
C ASN A 905 -0.23 41.07 -49.23
N ALA A 906 -1.42 40.65 -48.82
CA ALA A 906 -2.40 41.45 -48.11
C ALA A 906 -2.53 41.06 -46.62
N GLY A 907 -1.51 40.43 -46.02
CA GLY A 907 -1.56 39.96 -44.63
C GLY A 907 -1.89 41.08 -43.61
N ALA A 908 -1.49 42.32 -43.92
CA ALA A 908 -1.78 43.51 -43.10
C ALA A 908 -3.17 44.15 -43.36
N LEU A 909 -3.96 43.61 -44.29
CA LEU A 909 -5.28 44.14 -44.66
C LEU A 909 -6.41 43.27 -44.07
N ALA A 910 -7.62 43.82 -43.95
CA ALA A 910 -8.79 43.10 -43.45
C ALA A 910 -9.51 42.35 -44.58
N SER A 911 -10.19 41.24 -44.28
CA SER A 911 -11.01 40.50 -45.25
C SER A 911 -12.03 41.44 -45.93
N GLY A 912 -12.21 41.30 -47.24
CA GLY A 912 -13.11 42.16 -47.99
C GLY A 912 -12.78 42.28 -49.48
N ILE A 913 -13.56 43.09 -50.18
CA ILE A 913 -13.37 43.36 -51.61
C ILE A 913 -12.41 44.53 -51.80
N TYR A 914 -11.46 44.37 -52.70
CA TYR A 914 -10.51 45.39 -53.13
C TYR A 914 -10.59 45.58 -54.65
N LEU A 915 -10.19 46.75 -55.12
CA LEU A 915 -10.08 47.09 -56.54
C LEU A 915 -8.61 47.32 -56.87
N TYR A 916 -8.11 46.77 -57.97
CA TYR A 916 -6.78 47.08 -58.47
C TYR A 916 -6.87 47.71 -59.86
N ARG A 917 -6.02 48.71 -60.09
CA ARG A 917 -6.06 49.58 -61.26
C ARG A 917 -4.69 49.67 -61.90
N LEU A 918 -4.63 49.34 -63.18
CA LEU A 918 -3.47 49.51 -64.05
C LEU A 918 -3.64 50.79 -64.87
N THR A 919 -2.69 51.71 -64.79
CA THR A 919 -2.65 52.93 -65.59
C THR A 919 -1.41 52.89 -66.49
N SER A 920 -1.59 53.07 -67.80
CA SER A 920 -0.48 53.23 -68.74
C SER A 920 -0.84 54.21 -69.86
N GLY A 921 -0.06 55.29 -69.99
CA GLY A 921 -0.36 56.39 -70.91
C GLY A 921 -1.74 57.01 -70.65
N THR A 922 -2.64 56.93 -71.64
CA THR A 922 -4.03 57.41 -71.54
C THR A 922 -5.04 56.32 -71.17
N GLN A 923 -4.60 55.07 -70.97
CA GLN A 923 -5.48 53.94 -70.71
C GLN A 923 -5.45 53.51 -69.24
N THR A 924 -6.62 53.20 -68.70
CA THR A 924 -6.82 52.76 -67.32
C THR A 924 -7.71 51.53 -67.30
N LEU A 925 -7.21 50.43 -66.73
CA LEU A 925 -7.95 49.17 -66.55
C LEU A 925 -8.14 48.91 -65.06
N THR A 926 -9.32 48.47 -64.63
CA THR A 926 -9.61 48.17 -63.22
C THR A 926 -10.31 46.82 -63.09
N ARG A 927 -9.95 46.04 -62.07
CA ARG A 927 -10.58 44.76 -61.72
C ARG A 927 -10.75 44.64 -60.21
N ARG A 928 -11.55 43.65 -59.78
CA ARG A 928 -11.89 43.39 -58.37
C ARG A 928 -11.20 42.12 -57.87
N MET A 929 -10.84 42.12 -56.58
CA MET A 929 -10.29 40.97 -55.86
C MET A 929 -10.92 40.84 -54.48
N THR A 930 -10.99 39.61 -53.96
CA THR A 930 -11.61 39.30 -52.66
C THR A 930 -10.54 38.70 -51.75
N LEU A 931 -10.24 39.36 -50.63
CA LEU A 931 -9.38 38.83 -49.58
C LEU A 931 -10.26 38.12 -48.54
N VAL A 932 -9.93 36.88 -48.22
CA VAL A 932 -10.57 36.10 -47.15
C VAL A 932 -9.47 35.75 -46.16
N LYS A 933 -9.70 36.03 -44.87
CA LYS A 933 -8.83 35.58 -43.78
C LYS A 933 -9.51 34.45 -43.05
#